data_AF-A0A094DQ44-F1
#
_entry.id   AF-A0A094DQ44-F1
#
_cell.length_a   1.000
_cell.length_b   1.000
_cell.length_c   1.000
_cell.angle_alpha   90.00
_cell.angle_beta   90.00
_cell.angle_gamma   90.00
#
_symmetry.space_group_name_H-M   'P 1'
#
loop_
_entity.id
_entity.type
_entity.pdbx_description
1 polymer ?
#
loop_
_entity_poly.entity_id
_entity_poly.type
_entity_poly.pdbx_seq_one_letter_code
_entity_poly.pdbx_strand_id
1 'polypeptide(L)'
;MDIIQGYAVAAGGAFSIVVLVHLLPYISPVVNRHWILGPWTRSGVIIQLVYIAVNIFCASFRASTIADVGLRAGTLAVVNMIPLFATPHLAFAADLIGMSLRTICIFHRSAGFMTFFLGLLHVIVAVASNVSLRLEVSRDLFAVIGGLLLCLLILLLFPPFRKPSYELFLRTHQALAVASAYAVWRHLPSDNLFPRVYVYVSAGLFLFMFVLQSGSIILRNGIFRHHLSRATIAHESGALKVRLHLQKPLKVNDGQYVNLWIPSVSFWSFLQSHPFMVISWEPSEQKSLDLLIEPRRGLTQELLYHAKKGYTLNPIVVFSGPHGPHVSMGEHESVLMVASGFGIAALFSHLKRLIYSYNARLVRARRIHLVWQIQDKVDGLAAQSRLNRALEEDKLDDGCILEVSIYVKSSVSPFPFGNRATMYPGSAPLEEIFLAEVSGSTIKTPWMLNANNSRRPSEKSEPKAPRADGDIEVSSFSAPTKNNEPGPAERDLETGSLERYLGTVKVLVTISGSGEMRDNLRKLTGALHRAVCLRDPKLPLIVARYHQCLCYETIYDMPPTARSVPQHRQQKFGTQLDTEWPEWKPFPYMFKTKHLIKAQRIRVEIHWEKLSGSPNAKVTTTREEGHTVSKGLALLDNKSTAIFLSADPDPQQLAVYIPGGAQLPWCRKKGFNLPRVVEDAIDTYTKAAPPPKPNKDKRHEVEQWKKHKGLWGVYHLGYWHAQGQSHKPPVLCADMLRTATIYSATLAFFRSIGPLAQTVGMLLQQVDPEAYALYRSNYESQCKASALGQFRVSNRSCFHCLAVLVNAQVGPHKDSGDVREGWVAMACFGNFKGGELCLPALGYKVPFQPGDVVLFRSAVLEHWIEPFNGTRYSCVFFTKSSSWKPD
;
A
#
# COMPACT_ATOMS: atom_id res chain seq x y z
N MET A 1 27.76 46.83 -33.18
CA MET A 1 27.28 45.57 -33.80
C MET A 1 26.80 45.94 -35.19
N ASP A 2 27.44 45.44 -36.25
CA ASP A 2 26.96 45.72 -37.62
C ASP A 2 25.63 45.02 -37.87
N ILE A 3 24.76 45.65 -38.67
CA ILE A 3 23.44 45.12 -39.06
C ILE A 3 23.56 43.71 -39.67
N ILE A 4 24.63 43.47 -40.43
CA ILE A 4 24.97 42.16 -41.02
C ILE A 4 25.20 41.09 -39.94
N GLN A 5 25.73 41.49 -38.78
CA GLN A 5 25.99 40.61 -37.65
C GLN A 5 24.71 40.28 -36.90
N GLY A 6 23.77 41.23 -36.77
CA GLY A 6 22.43 40.93 -36.26
C GLY A 6 21.66 39.96 -37.17
N TYR A 7 21.80 40.13 -38.48
CA TYR A 7 21.15 39.29 -39.48
C TYR A 7 21.71 37.86 -39.51
N ALA A 8 23.02 37.69 -39.42
CA ALA A 8 23.66 36.37 -39.34
C ALA A 8 23.25 35.59 -38.07
N VAL A 9 23.04 36.28 -36.94
CA VAL A 9 22.56 35.69 -35.68
C VAL A 9 21.10 35.27 -35.78
N ALA A 10 20.25 36.13 -36.35
CA ALA A 10 18.85 35.81 -36.58
C ALA A 10 18.71 34.65 -37.59
N ALA A 11 19.49 34.66 -38.67
CA ALA A 11 19.45 33.64 -39.72
C ALA A 11 20.03 32.29 -39.27
N GLY A 12 21.16 32.27 -38.56
CA GLY A 12 21.76 31.03 -38.04
C GLY A 12 20.95 30.39 -36.92
N GLY A 13 20.38 31.23 -36.03
CA GLY A 13 19.42 30.81 -35.01
C GLY A 13 18.12 30.27 -35.64
N ALA A 14 17.56 30.99 -36.61
CA ALA A 14 16.37 30.55 -37.35
C ALA A 14 16.62 29.25 -38.13
N PHE A 15 17.77 29.11 -38.80
CA PHE A 15 18.12 27.89 -39.55
C PHE A 15 18.27 26.69 -38.62
N SER A 16 18.93 26.86 -37.47
CA SER A 16 19.05 25.80 -36.46
C SER A 16 17.70 25.42 -35.84
N ILE A 17 16.79 26.40 -35.64
CA ILE A 17 15.40 26.17 -35.22
C ILE A 17 14.63 25.40 -36.30
N VAL A 18 14.75 25.77 -37.57
CA VAL A 18 14.07 25.09 -38.70
C VAL A 18 14.53 23.65 -38.84
N VAL A 19 15.85 23.39 -38.78
CA VAL A 19 16.41 22.03 -38.83
C VAL A 19 15.92 21.19 -37.65
N LEU A 20 15.90 21.74 -36.43
CA LEU A 20 15.35 21.07 -35.25
C LEU A 20 13.84 20.82 -35.33
N VAL A 21 13.08 21.78 -35.87
CA VAL A 21 11.63 21.68 -36.07
C VAL A 21 11.30 20.61 -37.11
N HIS A 22 12.14 20.43 -38.13
CA HIS A 22 12.02 19.34 -39.09
C HIS A 22 12.44 17.97 -38.54
N LEU A 23 13.37 17.93 -37.57
CA LEU A 23 13.77 16.68 -36.89
C LEU A 23 12.80 16.28 -35.75
N LEU A 24 11.99 17.21 -35.27
CA LEU A 24 11.03 17.05 -34.16
C LEU A 24 10.03 15.87 -34.32
N PRO A 25 9.49 15.58 -35.52
CA PRO A 25 8.63 14.40 -35.75
C PRO A 25 9.36 13.07 -35.57
N TYR A 26 10.67 13.03 -35.85
CA TYR A 26 11.51 11.84 -35.74
C TYR A 26 12.03 11.63 -34.32
N ILE A 27 12.19 12.71 -33.55
CA ILE A 27 12.67 12.69 -32.16
C ILE A 27 11.50 12.44 -31.17
N SER A 28 10.29 12.92 -31.48
CA SER A 28 9.12 12.84 -30.58
C SER A 28 8.71 11.40 -30.16
N PRO A 29 8.79 10.35 -31.00
CA PRO A 29 8.49 8.97 -30.59
C PRO A 29 9.53 8.40 -29.62
N VAL A 30 10.80 8.81 -29.74
CA VAL A 30 11.92 8.37 -28.90
C VAL A 30 11.88 9.07 -27.54
N VAL A 31 11.60 10.37 -27.51
CA VAL A 31 11.56 11.19 -26.28
C VAL A 31 10.39 10.84 -25.37
N ASN A 32 9.25 10.40 -25.92
CA ASN A 32 8.10 9.93 -25.13
C ASN A 32 8.37 8.67 -24.28
N ARG A 33 9.55 8.04 -24.41
CA ARG A 33 9.95 6.84 -23.63
C ARG A 33 11.11 7.09 -22.65
N HIS A 34 11.67 8.31 -22.56
CA HIS A 34 12.88 8.53 -21.76
C HIS A 34 12.61 8.95 -20.30
N TRP A 35 13.02 8.08 -19.39
CA TRP A 35 12.86 8.19 -17.93
C TRP A 35 13.66 9.32 -17.25
N ILE A 36 14.66 9.89 -17.93
CA ILE A 36 15.60 10.87 -17.35
C ILE A 36 15.01 12.29 -17.42
N LEU A 37 14.28 12.59 -18.49
CA LEU A 37 13.87 13.96 -18.82
C LEU A 37 12.34 14.20 -18.70
N GLY A 38 11.54 13.15 -18.46
CA GLY A 38 10.08 13.23 -18.22
C GLY A 38 9.25 13.24 -19.51
N PRO A 39 7.91 13.35 -19.45
CA PRO A 39 7.09 13.53 -20.65
C PRO A 39 7.16 14.98 -21.12
N TRP A 40 7.64 15.17 -22.35
CA TRP A 40 7.81 16.48 -22.98
C TRP A 40 6.58 16.83 -23.80
N THR A 41 6.08 18.05 -23.63
CA THR A 41 5.19 18.65 -24.63
C THR A 41 6.03 19.08 -25.84
N ARG A 42 5.43 19.16 -27.03
CA ARG A 42 6.12 19.69 -28.23
C ARG A 42 6.71 21.08 -27.98
N SER A 43 5.96 21.94 -27.29
CA SER A 43 6.43 23.25 -26.85
C SER A 43 7.62 23.16 -25.89
N GLY A 44 7.61 22.21 -24.96
CA GLY A 44 8.72 21.97 -24.04
C GLY A 44 10.00 21.56 -24.75
N VAL A 45 9.90 20.73 -25.80
CA VAL A 45 11.07 20.34 -26.63
C VAL A 45 11.66 21.57 -27.32
N ILE A 46 10.83 22.38 -27.96
CA ILE A 46 11.27 23.59 -28.68
C ILE A 46 11.99 24.55 -27.71
N ILE A 47 11.40 24.83 -26.54
CA ILE A 47 11.99 25.76 -25.56
C ILE A 47 13.40 25.30 -25.13
N GLN A 48 13.58 24.02 -24.89
CA GLN A 48 14.84 23.46 -24.41
C GLN A 48 15.91 23.43 -25.51
N LEU A 49 15.49 23.14 -26.73
CA LEU A 49 16.37 23.20 -27.88
C LEU A 49 16.85 24.63 -28.18
N VAL A 50 15.95 25.62 -28.08
CA VAL A 50 16.32 27.04 -28.18
C VAL A 50 17.29 27.40 -27.06
N TYR A 51 17.03 26.98 -25.83
CA TYR A 51 17.92 27.21 -24.69
C TYR A 51 19.32 26.60 -24.90
N ILE A 52 19.42 25.38 -25.46
CA ILE A 52 20.70 24.75 -25.83
C ILE A 52 21.40 25.54 -26.93
N ALA A 53 20.67 25.90 -27.99
CA ALA A 53 21.22 26.65 -29.12
C ALA A 53 21.79 28.01 -28.69
N VAL A 54 21.09 28.74 -27.81
CA VAL A 54 21.57 30.01 -27.25
C VAL A 54 22.88 29.83 -26.50
N ASN A 55 23.01 28.81 -25.65
CA ASN A 55 24.25 28.56 -24.91
C ASN A 55 25.42 28.17 -25.83
N ILE A 56 25.19 27.31 -26.82
CA ILE A 56 26.20 26.93 -27.82
C ILE A 56 26.64 28.17 -28.61
N PHE A 57 25.68 28.98 -29.05
CA PHE A 57 25.96 30.22 -29.77
C PHE A 57 26.81 31.17 -28.92
N CYS A 58 26.43 31.43 -27.66
CA CYS A 58 27.22 32.30 -26.77
C CYS A 58 28.63 31.75 -26.50
N ALA A 59 28.82 30.43 -26.45
CA ALA A 59 30.13 29.82 -26.26
C ALA A 59 31.05 29.97 -27.49
N SER A 60 30.49 29.87 -28.69
CA SER A 60 31.25 29.73 -29.95
C SER A 60 31.30 31.00 -30.83
N PHE A 61 30.32 31.90 -30.72
CA PHE A 61 30.20 33.05 -31.60
C PHE A 61 31.38 34.01 -31.47
N ARG A 62 32.15 34.19 -32.56
CA ARG A 62 33.41 34.97 -32.57
C ARG A 62 34.41 34.55 -31.48
N ALA A 63 34.55 33.26 -31.24
CA ALA A 63 35.72 32.75 -30.54
C ALA A 63 36.90 32.70 -31.51
N SER A 64 37.99 33.38 -31.17
CA SER A 64 39.23 33.40 -31.96
C SER A 64 40.03 32.12 -31.81
N THR A 65 39.95 31.47 -30.65
CA THR A 65 40.68 30.24 -30.34
C THR A 65 39.79 29.21 -29.63
N ILE A 66 40.21 27.94 -29.64
CA ILE A 66 39.53 26.89 -28.86
C ILE A 66 39.58 27.18 -27.35
N ALA A 67 40.67 27.79 -26.86
CA ALA A 67 40.82 28.23 -25.48
C ALA A 67 39.78 29.29 -25.09
N ASP A 68 39.46 30.23 -26.00
CA ASP A 68 38.39 31.21 -25.77
C ASP A 68 37.03 30.55 -25.63
N VAL A 69 36.75 29.51 -26.43
CA VAL A 69 35.52 28.71 -26.31
C VAL A 69 35.44 28.06 -24.93
N GLY A 70 36.55 27.47 -24.45
CA GLY A 70 36.62 26.83 -23.13
C GLY A 70 36.40 27.82 -21.97
N LEU A 71 36.98 29.02 -22.05
CA LEU A 71 36.80 30.07 -21.03
C LEU A 71 35.36 30.60 -21.00
N ARG A 72 34.75 30.81 -22.18
CA ARG A 72 33.35 31.20 -22.30
C ARG A 72 32.40 30.11 -21.81
N ALA A 73 32.68 28.84 -22.10
CA ALA A 73 31.92 27.71 -21.58
C ALA A 73 31.95 27.67 -20.04
N GLY A 74 33.11 27.88 -19.42
CA GLY A 74 33.22 27.99 -17.96
C GLY A 74 32.40 29.15 -17.39
N THR A 75 32.44 30.32 -18.03
CA THR A 75 31.64 31.49 -17.61
C THR A 75 30.14 31.23 -17.74
N LEU A 76 29.69 30.64 -18.85
CA LEU A 76 28.30 30.26 -19.07
C LEU A 76 27.84 29.17 -18.09
N ALA A 77 28.72 28.25 -17.67
CA ALA A 77 28.40 27.28 -16.62
C ALA A 77 28.04 28.01 -15.31
N VAL A 78 28.82 29.01 -14.90
CA VAL A 78 28.51 29.84 -13.71
C VAL A 78 27.22 30.63 -13.88
N VAL A 79 26.94 31.19 -15.07
CA VAL A 79 25.66 31.87 -15.34
C VAL A 79 24.47 30.91 -15.18
N ASN A 80 24.60 29.67 -15.67
CA ASN A 80 23.56 28.66 -15.54
C ASN A 80 23.43 28.10 -14.10
N MET A 81 24.36 28.39 -13.19
CA MET A 81 24.20 28.09 -11.77
C MET A 81 23.21 29.05 -11.08
N ILE A 82 22.97 30.26 -11.60
CA ILE A 82 22.05 31.23 -10.98
C ILE A 82 20.66 30.62 -10.69
N PRO A 83 19.94 30.03 -11.67
CA PRO A 83 18.65 29.39 -11.40
C PRO A 83 18.74 28.14 -10.51
N LEU A 84 19.91 27.50 -10.38
CA LEU A 84 20.10 26.34 -9.49
C LEU A 84 20.09 26.73 -8.03
N PHE A 85 20.68 27.89 -7.71
CA PHE A 85 20.77 28.44 -6.36
C PHE A 85 19.76 29.57 -6.12
N ALA A 86 18.83 29.83 -7.02
CA ALA A 86 17.90 30.95 -6.87
C ALA A 86 17.01 30.84 -5.62
N THR A 87 16.69 29.63 -5.16
CA THR A 87 15.80 29.43 -4.00
C THR A 87 16.21 28.19 -3.18
N PRO A 88 16.06 28.24 -1.84
CA PRO A 88 16.20 27.05 -0.99
C PRO A 88 15.04 26.05 -1.16
N HIS A 89 13.87 26.49 -1.62
CA HIS A 89 12.69 25.63 -1.76
C HIS A 89 11.90 25.92 -3.04
N LEU A 90 11.93 24.97 -3.99
CA LEU A 90 11.35 25.14 -5.33
C LEU A 90 9.83 25.41 -5.33
N ALA A 91 9.06 24.85 -4.38
CA ALA A 91 7.62 25.10 -4.29
C ALA A 91 7.29 26.54 -3.90
N PHE A 92 8.14 27.19 -3.10
CA PHE A 92 7.93 28.58 -2.72
C PHE A 92 8.15 29.51 -3.92
N ALA A 93 9.19 29.24 -4.72
CA ALA A 93 9.40 29.97 -5.97
C ALA A 93 8.28 29.72 -6.99
N ALA A 94 7.76 28.49 -7.07
CA ALA A 94 6.64 28.17 -7.94
C ALA A 94 5.40 29.03 -7.60
N ASP A 95 5.05 29.15 -6.32
CA ASP A 95 3.93 29.99 -5.90
C ASP A 95 4.18 31.48 -6.11
N LEU A 96 5.39 31.98 -5.79
CA LEU A 96 5.74 33.39 -5.95
C LEU A 96 5.64 33.84 -7.41
N ILE A 97 6.04 32.98 -8.36
CA ILE A 97 6.02 33.26 -9.80
C ILE A 97 4.65 32.90 -10.41
N GLY A 98 3.78 32.20 -9.68
CA GLY A 98 2.49 31.72 -10.18
C GLY A 98 2.62 30.58 -11.20
N MET A 99 3.71 29.82 -11.16
CA MET A 99 3.97 28.69 -12.07
C MET A 99 3.75 27.35 -11.38
N SER A 100 3.50 26.31 -12.16
CA SER A 100 3.43 24.95 -11.60
C SER A 100 4.80 24.50 -11.08
N LEU A 101 4.83 23.79 -9.94
CA LEU A 101 6.07 23.23 -9.40
C LEU A 101 6.76 22.29 -10.40
N ARG A 102 5.99 21.56 -11.20
CA ARG A 102 6.53 20.73 -12.29
C ARG A 102 7.37 21.56 -13.26
N THR A 103 6.89 22.74 -13.63
CA THR A 103 7.61 23.64 -14.55
C THR A 103 8.93 24.11 -13.94
N ILE A 104 8.91 24.57 -12.69
CA ILE A 104 10.13 24.99 -11.99
C ILE A 104 11.15 23.85 -11.87
N CYS A 105 10.70 22.63 -11.57
CA CYS A 105 11.59 21.47 -11.53
C CYS A 105 12.20 21.13 -12.90
N ILE A 106 11.47 21.32 -14.01
CA ILE A 106 12.02 21.15 -15.36
C ILE A 106 13.13 22.17 -15.60
N PHE A 107 12.90 23.45 -15.27
CA PHE A 107 13.93 24.49 -15.38
C PHE A 107 15.18 24.16 -14.57
N HIS A 108 15.02 23.74 -13.31
CA HIS A 108 16.15 23.36 -12.45
C HIS A 108 16.98 22.20 -13.04
N ARG A 109 16.33 21.16 -13.58
CA ARG A 109 17.02 20.04 -14.26
C ARG A 109 17.81 20.53 -15.45
N SER A 110 17.19 21.33 -16.31
CA SER A 110 17.78 21.80 -17.55
C SER A 110 19.00 22.66 -17.30
N ALA A 111 18.92 23.59 -16.34
CA ALA A 111 20.05 24.39 -15.90
C ALA A 111 21.18 23.53 -15.32
N GLY A 112 20.85 22.45 -14.59
CA GLY A 112 21.81 21.53 -13.99
C GLY A 112 22.61 20.76 -15.04
N PHE A 113 21.92 20.18 -16.03
CA PHE A 113 22.57 19.52 -17.16
C PHE A 113 23.40 20.50 -17.99
N MET A 114 22.87 21.70 -18.26
CA MET A 114 23.60 22.72 -19.01
C MET A 114 24.91 23.13 -18.29
N THR A 115 24.84 23.37 -16.98
CA THR A 115 26.01 23.66 -16.14
C THR A 115 27.04 22.55 -16.22
N PHE A 116 26.62 21.29 -16.11
CA PHE A 116 27.52 20.14 -16.21
C PHE A 116 28.21 20.03 -17.57
N PHE A 117 27.46 20.10 -18.68
CA PHE A 117 28.05 19.95 -20.02
C PHE A 117 28.95 21.12 -20.40
N LEU A 118 28.60 22.36 -20.02
CA LEU A 118 29.48 23.52 -20.22
C LEU A 118 30.74 23.43 -19.35
N GLY A 119 30.62 22.96 -18.11
CA GLY A 119 31.76 22.69 -17.23
C GLY A 119 32.66 21.57 -17.78
N LEU A 120 32.08 20.51 -18.33
CA LEU A 120 32.81 19.42 -18.98
C LEU A 120 33.58 19.93 -20.21
N LEU A 121 32.94 20.74 -21.05
CA LEU A 121 33.59 21.37 -22.20
C LEU A 121 34.77 22.25 -21.76
N HIS A 122 34.59 23.04 -20.70
CA HIS A 122 35.67 23.86 -20.11
C HIS A 122 36.87 22.99 -19.69
N VAL A 123 36.63 21.87 -18.99
CA VAL A 123 37.68 20.93 -18.58
C VAL A 123 38.37 20.28 -19.78
N ILE A 124 37.61 19.81 -20.77
CA ILE A 124 38.16 19.16 -21.98
C ILE A 124 39.08 20.13 -22.74
N VAL A 125 38.64 21.37 -22.93
CA VAL A 125 39.44 22.40 -23.62
C VAL A 125 40.69 22.76 -22.83
N ALA A 126 40.60 22.87 -21.50
CA ALA A 126 41.76 23.14 -20.66
C ALA A 126 42.82 22.03 -20.76
N VAL A 127 42.38 20.76 -20.80
CA VAL A 127 43.26 19.61 -21.03
C VAL A 127 43.85 19.64 -22.44
N ALA A 128 43.03 19.86 -23.47
CA ALA A 128 43.48 19.92 -24.86
C ALA A 128 44.45 21.09 -25.13
N SER A 129 44.33 22.17 -24.37
CA SER A 129 45.22 23.34 -24.43
C SER A 129 46.48 23.20 -23.56
N ASN A 130 46.72 22.01 -22.98
CA ASN A 130 47.88 21.70 -22.12
C ASN A 130 48.07 22.68 -20.96
N VAL A 131 46.98 23.13 -20.32
CA VAL A 131 47.06 23.98 -19.12
C VAL A 131 47.69 23.18 -17.97
N SER A 132 48.84 23.65 -17.45
CA SER A 132 49.51 22.98 -16.34
C SER A 132 48.71 23.13 -15.03
N LEU A 133 48.27 22.01 -14.44
CA LEU A 133 47.59 21.99 -13.14
C LEU A 133 48.61 21.80 -12.02
N ARG A 134 48.82 22.82 -11.18
CA ARG A 134 49.69 22.73 -10.00
C ARG A 134 48.84 22.58 -8.74
N LEU A 135 48.72 21.37 -8.20
CA LEU A 135 47.83 21.06 -7.06
C LEU A 135 48.21 21.79 -5.75
N GLU A 136 49.43 22.32 -5.66
CA GLU A 136 49.88 23.18 -4.56
C GLU A 136 49.20 24.56 -4.60
N VAL A 137 48.78 25.00 -5.78
CA VAL A 137 48.08 26.27 -5.98
C VAL A 137 46.61 26.08 -5.67
N SER A 138 46.09 26.83 -4.70
CA SER A 138 44.69 26.73 -4.25
C SER A 138 43.69 26.79 -5.41
N ARG A 139 43.90 27.69 -6.38
CA ARG A 139 43.02 27.85 -7.55
C ARG A 139 42.87 26.57 -8.39
N ASP A 140 43.99 25.90 -8.65
CA ASP A 140 44.04 24.72 -9.51
C ASP A 140 43.54 23.48 -8.76
N LEU A 141 43.83 23.38 -7.46
CA LEU A 141 43.25 22.36 -6.57
C LEU A 141 41.71 22.42 -6.56
N PHE A 142 41.15 23.62 -6.36
CA PHE A 142 39.69 23.80 -6.33
C PHE A 142 39.04 23.62 -7.72
N ALA A 143 39.79 23.78 -8.82
CA ALA A 143 39.34 23.42 -10.16
C ALA A 143 39.03 21.91 -10.27
N VAL A 144 39.97 21.08 -9.81
CA VAL A 144 39.84 19.61 -9.81
C VAL A 144 38.73 19.18 -8.87
N ILE A 145 38.68 19.72 -7.64
CA ILE A 145 37.61 19.43 -6.68
C ILE A 145 36.24 19.81 -7.27
N GLY A 146 36.10 21.00 -7.86
CA GLY A 146 34.86 21.46 -8.48
C GLY A 146 34.37 20.53 -9.60
N GLY A 147 35.28 20.12 -10.51
CA GLY A 147 34.97 19.17 -11.57
C GLY A 147 34.47 17.82 -11.04
N LEU A 148 35.15 17.27 -10.02
CA LEU A 148 34.74 16.02 -9.37
C LEU A 148 33.37 16.13 -8.69
N LEU A 149 33.10 17.24 -8.00
CA LEU A 149 31.81 17.48 -7.33
C LEU A 149 30.66 17.60 -8.33
N LEU A 150 30.87 18.24 -9.50
CA LEU A 150 29.88 18.29 -10.57
C LEU A 150 29.59 16.89 -11.15
N CYS A 151 30.61 16.05 -11.35
CA CYS A 151 30.43 14.66 -11.75
C CYS A 151 29.63 13.85 -10.71
N LEU A 152 29.94 14.02 -9.42
CA LEU A 152 29.20 13.36 -8.33
C LEU A 152 27.74 13.81 -8.27
N LEU A 153 27.45 15.09 -8.51
CA LEU A 153 26.08 15.61 -8.58
C LEU A 153 25.26 14.94 -9.69
N ILE A 154 25.85 14.71 -10.87
CA ILE A 154 25.20 13.95 -11.95
C ILE A 154 25.06 12.47 -11.60
N LEU A 155 26.08 11.87 -10.98
CA LEU A 155 26.04 10.48 -10.53
C LEU A 155 24.88 10.22 -9.55
N LEU A 156 24.60 11.14 -8.64
CA LEU A 156 23.49 11.03 -7.69
C LEU A 156 22.11 11.01 -8.36
N LEU A 157 21.97 11.51 -9.59
CA LEU A 157 20.70 11.49 -10.32
C LEU A 157 20.30 10.07 -10.75
N PHE A 158 21.25 9.13 -10.81
CA PHE A 158 20.98 7.77 -11.27
C PHE A 158 20.15 6.97 -10.25
N PRO A 159 19.22 6.10 -10.72
CA PRO A 159 18.31 5.34 -9.87
C PRO A 159 18.95 4.55 -8.73
N PRO A 160 20.12 3.91 -8.89
CA PRO A 160 20.76 3.17 -7.79
C PRO A 160 21.08 4.05 -6.58
N PHE A 161 21.41 5.32 -6.79
CA PHE A 161 21.73 6.26 -5.73
C PHE A 161 20.50 7.01 -5.22
N ARG A 162 19.54 7.31 -6.10
CA ARG A 162 18.34 8.07 -5.75
C ARG A 162 17.23 7.25 -5.08
N LYS A 163 17.03 5.99 -5.49
CA LYS A 163 15.87 5.17 -5.08
C LYS A 163 15.92 4.58 -3.67
N PRO A 164 17.07 4.15 -3.10
CA PRO A 164 17.08 3.49 -1.80
C PRO A 164 16.62 4.39 -0.65
N SER A 165 17.04 5.66 -0.66
CA SER A 165 16.60 6.68 0.29
C SER A 165 16.59 8.05 -0.37
N TYR A 166 15.41 8.55 -0.71
CA TYR A 166 15.26 9.88 -1.31
C TYR A 166 15.67 11.00 -0.36
N GLU A 167 15.42 10.84 0.93
CA GLU A 167 15.80 11.82 1.96
C GLU A 167 17.32 11.97 2.05
N LEU A 168 18.05 10.84 2.05
CA LEU A 168 19.51 10.87 2.00
C LEU A 168 20.00 11.49 0.69
N PHE A 169 19.43 11.08 -0.44
CA PHE A 169 19.75 11.66 -1.76
C PHE A 169 19.61 13.19 -1.76
N LEU A 170 18.47 13.73 -1.29
CA LEU A 170 18.21 15.16 -1.32
C LEU A 170 19.20 15.93 -0.45
N ARG A 171 19.51 15.42 0.75
CA ARG A 171 20.48 16.05 1.66
C ARG A 171 21.91 15.99 1.13
N THR A 172 22.32 14.86 0.57
CA THR A 172 23.62 14.71 -0.09
C THR A 172 23.73 15.63 -1.31
N HIS A 173 22.67 15.73 -2.13
CA HIS A 173 22.64 16.64 -3.28
C HIS A 173 22.81 18.10 -2.86
N GLN A 174 22.09 18.55 -1.82
CA GLN A 174 22.24 19.90 -1.26
C GLN A 174 23.65 20.16 -0.73
N ALA A 175 24.22 19.21 0.02
CA ALA A 175 25.57 19.34 0.56
C ALA A 175 26.63 19.44 -0.55
N LEU A 176 26.54 18.58 -1.57
CA LEU A 176 27.45 18.63 -2.73
C LEU A 176 27.26 19.89 -3.57
N ALA A 177 26.04 20.43 -3.69
CA ALA A 177 25.77 21.68 -4.39
C ALA A 177 26.42 22.88 -3.67
N VAL A 178 26.33 22.94 -2.34
CA VAL A 178 27.03 23.98 -1.56
C VAL A 178 28.55 23.84 -1.69
N ALA A 179 29.07 22.60 -1.60
CA ALA A 179 30.50 22.34 -1.77
C ALA A 179 30.99 22.70 -3.19
N SER A 180 30.19 22.45 -4.23
CA SER A 180 30.56 22.78 -5.62
C SER A 180 30.54 24.30 -5.84
N ALA A 181 29.56 25.02 -5.30
CA ALA A 181 29.54 26.49 -5.33
C ALA A 181 30.78 27.09 -4.65
N TYR A 182 31.18 26.56 -3.49
CA TYR A 182 32.40 26.99 -2.81
C TYR A 182 33.66 26.68 -3.62
N ALA A 183 33.77 25.48 -4.20
CA ALA A 183 34.90 25.11 -5.04
C ALA A 183 35.01 26.01 -6.28
N VAL A 184 33.88 26.30 -6.95
CA VAL A 184 33.84 27.25 -8.08
C VAL A 184 34.29 28.64 -7.63
N TRP A 185 33.80 29.15 -6.51
CA TRP A 185 34.21 30.47 -5.99
C TRP A 185 35.72 30.56 -5.73
N ARG A 186 36.33 29.50 -5.19
CA ARG A 186 37.78 29.42 -4.95
C ARG A 186 38.60 29.23 -6.24
N HIS A 187 38.02 28.61 -7.25
CA HIS A 187 38.63 28.44 -8.57
C HIS A 187 38.62 29.74 -9.39
N LEU A 188 37.61 30.58 -9.24
CA LEU A 188 37.49 31.82 -10.02
C LEU A 188 38.68 32.79 -9.74
N PRO A 189 39.28 33.37 -10.80
CA PRO A 189 40.40 34.30 -10.65
C PRO A 189 40.01 35.52 -9.81
N SER A 190 40.92 35.99 -8.95
CA SER A 190 40.73 37.21 -8.15
C SER A 190 40.70 38.48 -8.97
N ASP A 191 41.41 38.47 -10.09
CA ASP A 191 41.76 39.69 -10.83
C ASP A 191 40.67 40.07 -11.84
N ASN A 192 39.79 39.12 -12.18
CA ASN A 192 38.64 39.33 -13.06
C ASN A 192 37.33 39.24 -12.28
N LEU A 193 36.68 40.39 -12.07
CA LEU A 193 35.43 40.48 -11.32
C LEU A 193 34.24 39.82 -12.03
N PHE A 194 34.23 39.78 -13.35
CA PHE A 194 33.05 39.42 -14.14
C PHE A 194 32.46 38.03 -13.81
N PRO A 195 33.23 36.93 -13.75
CA PRO A 195 32.68 35.62 -13.34
C PRO A 195 32.25 35.57 -11.87
N ARG A 196 32.95 36.29 -10.97
CA ARG A 196 32.65 36.31 -9.54
C ARG A 196 31.32 37.02 -9.23
N VAL A 197 30.98 38.06 -10.02
CA VAL A 197 29.69 38.75 -9.90
C VAL A 197 28.53 37.77 -10.02
N TYR A 198 28.56 36.80 -10.93
CA TYR A 198 27.46 35.82 -11.05
C TYR A 198 27.30 34.91 -9.82
N VAL A 199 28.40 34.55 -9.16
CA VAL A 199 28.37 33.80 -7.89
C VAL A 199 27.75 34.66 -6.79
N TYR A 200 28.13 35.94 -6.71
CA TYR A 200 27.55 36.87 -5.73
C TYR A 200 26.07 37.18 -6.00
N VAL A 201 25.68 37.32 -7.27
CA VAL A 201 24.27 37.45 -7.67
C VAL A 201 23.48 36.21 -7.25
N SER A 202 24.02 35.01 -7.47
CA SER A 202 23.40 33.76 -7.03
C SER A 202 23.24 33.70 -5.51
N ALA A 203 24.29 34.04 -4.76
CA ALA A 203 24.26 34.06 -3.30
C ALA A 203 23.29 35.11 -2.74
N GLY A 204 23.26 36.31 -3.33
CA GLY A 204 22.33 37.38 -2.97
C GLY A 204 20.88 37.00 -3.25
N LEU A 205 20.60 36.39 -4.41
CA LEU A 205 19.26 35.90 -4.76
C LEU A 205 18.83 34.77 -3.81
N PHE A 206 19.71 33.81 -3.51
CA PHE A 206 19.46 32.76 -2.54
C PHE A 206 19.11 33.33 -1.15
N LEU A 207 19.92 34.27 -0.65
CA LEU A 207 19.71 34.91 0.65
C LEU A 207 18.39 35.66 0.70
N PHE A 208 18.09 36.45 -0.33
CA PHE A 208 16.82 37.18 -0.45
C PHE A 208 15.62 36.22 -0.40
N MET A 209 15.63 35.16 -1.20
CA MET A 209 14.57 34.17 -1.24
C MET A 209 14.45 33.38 0.07
N PHE A 210 15.58 33.08 0.72
CA PHE A 210 15.61 32.43 2.03
C PHE A 210 14.98 33.32 3.11
N VAL A 211 15.29 34.61 3.14
CA VAL A 211 14.69 35.58 4.09
C VAL A 211 13.19 35.70 3.84
N LEU A 212 12.76 35.86 2.58
CA LEU A 212 11.33 35.93 2.24
C LEU A 212 10.57 34.67 2.66
N GLN A 213 11.11 33.49 2.37
CA GLN A 213 10.49 32.23 2.73
C GLN A 213 10.42 32.06 4.26
N SER A 214 11.52 32.34 4.96
CA SER A 214 11.59 32.20 6.41
C SER A 214 10.62 33.18 7.10
N GLY A 215 10.60 34.44 6.66
CA GLY A 215 9.65 35.45 7.12
C GLY A 215 8.20 35.01 6.89
N SER A 216 7.87 34.50 5.71
CA SER A 216 6.54 33.97 5.39
C SER A 216 6.13 32.84 6.33
N ILE A 217 7.00 31.85 6.56
CA ILE A 217 6.74 30.73 7.48
C ILE A 217 6.55 31.22 8.92
N ILE A 218 7.43 32.12 9.40
CA ILE A 218 7.37 32.69 10.76
C ILE A 218 6.06 33.45 10.98
N LEU A 219 5.73 34.40 10.09
CA LEU A 219 4.55 35.25 10.20
C LEU A 219 3.25 34.46 10.17
N ARG A 220 3.24 33.39 9.37
CA ARG A 220 2.08 32.56 9.13
C ARG A 220 1.81 31.55 10.22
N ASN A 221 2.86 30.89 10.71
CA ASN A 221 2.73 29.92 11.81
C ASN A 221 2.70 30.60 13.18
N GLY A 222 2.97 31.91 13.24
CA GLY A 222 2.96 32.67 14.49
C GLY A 222 4.07 32.25 15.43
N ILE A 223 5.28 31.97 14.91
CA ILE A 223 6.38 31.35 15.69
C ILE A 223 6.77 32.18 16.93
N PHE A 224 6.62 33.50 16.86
CA PHE A 224 6.89 34.42 17.98
C PHE A 224 5.63 34.78 18.81
N ARG A 225 4.52 34.06 18.65
CA ARG A 225 3.28 34.23 19.43
C ARG A 225 3.09 33.02 20.35
N HIS A 226 2.40 33.21 21.48
CA HIS A 226 2.26 32.19 22.54
C HIS A 226 1.54 30.89 22.14
N HIS A 227 0.96 30.81 20.95
CA HIS A 227 0.23 29.63 20.47
C HIS A 227 0.72 29.25 19.07
N LEU A 228 1.19 28.02 18.90
CA LEU A 228 1.63 27.43 17.63
C LEU A 228 0.56 26.51 17.03
N SER A 229 0.62 26.27 15.72
CA SER A 229 -0.30 25.34 15.07
C SER A 229 -0.06 23.93 15.63
N ARG A 230 -1.13 23.15 15.78
CA ARG A 230 -1.08 21.79 16.33
C ARG A 230 -1.73 20.80 15.38
N ALA A 231 -1.37 19.52 15.48
CA ALA A 231 -2.02 18.48 14.70
C ALA A 231 -2.69 17.46 15.62
N THR A 232 -3.90 17.02 15.31
CA THR A 232 -4.49 15.81 15.90
C THR A 232 -4.30 14.68 14.91
N ILE A 233 -3.53 13.66 15.29
CA ILE A 233 -3.23 12.51 14.42
C ILE A 233 -3.97 11.29 14.94
N ALA A 234 -4.78 10.68 14.07
CA ALA A 234 -5.53 9.47 14.35
C ALA A 234 -5.26 8.40 13.26
N HIS A 235 -5.37 7.14 13.64
CA HIS A 235 -5.30 6.01 12.72
C HIS A 235 -6.71 5.47 12.46
N GLU A 236 -7.08 5.33 11.18
CA GLU A 236 -8.34 4.72 10.78
C GLU A 236 -8.11 3.82 9.57
N SER A 237 -8.41 2.53 9.72
CA SER A 237 -8.37 1.54 8.64
C SER A 237 -7.09 1.55 7.80
N GLY A 238 -5.92 1.63 8.45
CA GLY A 238 -4.62 1.61 7.78
C GLY A 238 -4.16 2.95 7.20
N ALA A 239 -4.97 4.01 7.32
CA ALA A 239 -4.63 5.38 6.94
C ALA A 239 -4.37 6.28 8.16
N LEU A 240 -3.64 7.36 7.94
CA LEU A 240 -3.49 8.45 8.89
C LEU A 240 -4.47 9.57 8.56
N LYS A 241 -5.34 9.90 9.52
CA LYS A 241 -6.19 11.09 9.49
C LYS A 241 -5.52 12.16 10.34
N VAL A 242 -5.10 13.25 9.71
CA VAL A 242 -4.41 14.35 10.39
C VAL A 242 -5.28 15.59 10.29
N ARG A 243 -5.70 16.14 11.42
CA ARG A 243 -6.39 17.42 11.51
C ARG A 243 -5.42 18.47 12.02
N LEU A 244 -5.03 19.41 11.17
CA LEU A 244 -4.21 20.56 11.53
C LEU A 244 -5.09 21.67 12.10
N HIS A 245 -4.82 22.11 13.32
CA HIS A 245 -5.43 23.28 13.95
C HIS A 245 -4.51 24.47 13.75
N LEU A 246 -4.98 25.43 12.94
CA LEU A 246 -4.20 26.58 12.50
C LEU A 246 -4.32 27.73 13.50
N GLN A 247 -3.22 28.43 13.73
CA GLN A 247 -3.21 29.64 14.55
C GLN A 247 -3.90 30.82 13.89
N LYS A 248 -3.62 31.01 12.60
CA LYS A 248 -4.29 31.99 11.77
C LYS A 248 -5.20 31.24 10.80
N PRO A 249 -6.46 31.68 10.64
CA PRO A 249 -7.31 31.15 9.59
C PRO A 249 -6.61 31.26 8.24
N LEU A 250 -6.81 30.27 7.38
CA LEU A 250 -6.19 30.21 6.08
C LEU A 250 -7.25 29.94 5.02
N LYS A 251 -7.28 30.78 3.98
CA LYS A 251 -8.00 30.45 2.77
C LYS A 251 -7.22 29.40 1.97
N VAL A 252 -7.86 28.27 1.70
CA VAL A 252 -7.30 27.18 0.89
C VAL A 252 -8.23 26.95 -0.30
N ASN A 253 -7.66 26.97 -1.50
CA ASN A 253 -8.37 26.59 -2.71
C ASN A 253 -8.34 25.06 -2.88
N ASP A 254 -9.31 24.55 -3.62
CA ASP A 254 -9.40 23.14 -3.95
C ASP A 254 -8.18 22.67 -4.77
N GLY A 255 -7.69 21.46 -4.47
CA GLY A 255 -6.50 20.90 -5.10
C GLY A 255 -5.17 21.44 -4.59
N GLN A 256 -5.16 22.33 -3.61
CA GLN A 256 -3.92 22.79 -2.98
C GLN A 256 -3.39 21.82 -1.92
N TYR A 257 -2.11 21.94 -1.61
CA TYR A 257 -1.41 21.11 -0.63
C TYR A 257 -0.58 21.97 0.34
N VAL A 258 -0.13 21.37 1.43
CA VAL A 258 0.76 22.02 2.40
C VAL A 258 2.01 21.18 2.60
N ASN A 259 3.16 21.83 2.77
CA ASN A 259 4.37 21.17 3.23
C ASN A 259 4.36 21.17 4.76
N LEU A 260 4.23 20.01 5.37
CA LEU A 260 4.08 19.84 6.81
C LEU A 260 5.41 19.41 7.44
N TRP A 261 5.75 20.07 8.54
CA TRP A 261 6.89 19.76 9.38
C TRP A 261 6.41 19.44 10.81
N ILE A 262 6.75 18.24 11.29
CA ILE A 262 6.37 17.74 12.63
C ILE A 262 7.65 17.34 13.37
N PRO A 263 8.31 18.26 14.09
CA PRO A 263 9.65 18.02 14.64
C PRO A 263 9.69 16.93 15.73
N SER A 264 8.60 16.69 16.45
CA SER A 264 8.56 15.81 17.62
C SER A 264 8.37 14.31 17.33
N VAL A 265 8.31 13.90 16.06
CA VAL A 265 7.97 12.50 15.69
C VAL A 265 9.19 11.59 15.73
N SER A 266 10.36 12.04 15.27
CA SER A 266 11.60 11.27 15.31
C SER A 266 12.81 12.19 15.38
N PHE A 267 13.97 11.62 15.73
CA PHE A 267 15.24 12.35 15.77
C PHE A 267 15.59 13.03 14.43
N TRP A 268 15.17 12.48 13.27
CA TRP A 268 15.45 13.10 11.97
C TRP A 268 14.30 13.99 11.46
N SER A 269 13.13 13.93 12.09
CA SER A 269 11.94 14.67 11.66
C SER A 269 12.07 16.18 11.80
N PHE A 270 12.96 16.69 12.66
CA PHE A 270 13.24 18.12 12.73
C PHE A 270 13.89 18.67 11.45
N LEU A 271 14.47 17.82 10.60
CA LEU A 271 15.05 18.18 9.31
C LEU A 271 14.18 17.74 8.13
N GLN A 272 12.89 17.50 8.30
CA GLN A 272 12.07 16.90 7.24
C GLN A 272 10.71 17.60 7.11
N SER A 273 10.40 18.05 5.90
CA SER A 273 9.11 18.60 5.54
C SER A 273 8.53 17.84 4.35
N HIS A 274 7.25 17.44 4.42
CA HIS A 274 6.62 16.62 3.38
C HIS A 274 5.34 17.26 2.85
N PRO A 275 5.09 17.21 1.53
CA PRO A 275 3.87 17.71 0.94
C PRO A 275 2.68 16.78 1.20
N PHE A 276 1.55 17.33 1.64
CA PHE A 276 0.29 16.61 1.80
C PHE A 276 -0.88 17.40 1.24
N MET A 277 -1.73 16.72 0.47
CA MET A 277 -2.95 17.32 -0.11
C MET A 277 -3.92 17.70 0.99
N VAL A 278 -4.52 18.89 0.87
CA VAL A 278 -5.59 19.31 1.77
C VAL A 278 -6.92 18.73 1.27
N ILE A 279 -7.57 17.92 2.10
CA ILE A 279 -8.84 17.28 1.75
C ILE A 279 -10.06 18.10 2.19
N SER A 280 -9.90 19.01 3.14
CA SER A 280 -10.96 19.94 3.56
C SER A 280 -11.01 21.19 2.68
N TRP A 281 -12.21 21.71 2.45
CA TRP A 281 -12.43 22.96 1.74
C TRP A 281 -13.62 23.69 2.33
N GLU A 282 -13.56 25.02 2.41
CA GLU A 282 -14.65 25.90 2.82
C GLU A 282 -14.65 27.20 1.98
N PRO A 283 -15.82 27.85 1.79
CA PRO A 283 -15.93 29.12 1.09
C PRO A 283 -15.24 30.28 1.83
N SER A 284 -15.07 30.20 3.15
CA SER A 284 -14.34 31.17 3.96
C SER A 284 -12.94 30.68 4.35
N GLU A 285 -12.21 31.48 5.13
CA GLU A 285 -10.96 31.04 5.76
C GLU A 285 -11.23 29.90 6.76
N GLN A 286 -10.33 28.90 6.78
CA GLN A 286 -10.45 27.71 7.62
C GLN A 286 -9.51 27.82 8.83
N LYS A 287 -10.03 27.51 10.03
CA LYS A 287 -9.20 27.34 11.25
C LYS A 287 -8.60 25.94 11.39
N SER A 288 -9.11 24.97 10.63
CA SER A 288 -8.61 23.60 10.64
C SER A 288 -8.51 23.03 9.23
N LEU A 289 -7.43 22.29 8.95
CA LEU A 289 -7.25 21.56 7.70
C LEU A 289 -7.24 20.06 7.97
N ASP A 290 -8.05 19.31 7.21
CA ASP A 290 -8.01 17.85 7.27
C ASP A 290 -7.08 17.31 6.16
N LEU A 291 -6.27 16.32 6.51
CA LEU A 291 -5.37 15.59 5.62
C LEU A 291 -5.66 14.08 5.74
N LEU A 292 -5.58 13.38 4.60
CA LEU A 292 -5.61 11.92 4.54
C LEU A 292 -4.27 11.44 3.99
N ILE A 293 -3.50 10.76 4.83
CA ILE A 293 -2.12 10.38 4.55
C ILE A 293 -2.01 8.85 4.48
N GLU A 294 -1.41 8.37 3.39
CA GLU A 294 -1.02 6.97 3.25
C GLU A 294 0.26 6.70 4.03
N PRO A 295 0.29 5.72 4.95
CA PRO A 295 1.52 5.33 5.62
C PRO A 295 2.52 4.70 4.63
N ARG A 296 3.66 5.36 4.45
CA ARG A 296 4.84 4.89 3.72
C ARG A 296 6.06 4.88 4.64
N ARG A 297 7.20 4.34 4.18
CA ARG A 297 8.48 4.33 4.93
C ARG A 297 8.87 5.75 5.39
N GLY A 298 9.63 5.86 6.48
CA GLY A 298 10.08 7.14 7.04
C GLY A 298 9.04 7.78 7.96
N LEU A 299 8.91 9.11 7.92
CA LEU A 299 8.06 9.91 8.83
C LEU A 299 6.63 9.35 8.96
N THR A 300 5.99 9.01 7.85
CA THR A 300 4.59 8.58 7.85
C THR A 300 4.39 7.20 8.51
N GLN A 301 5.40 6.32 8.47
CA GLN A 301 5.34 5.03 9.18
C GLN A 301 5.50 5.24 10.69
N GLU A 302 6.36 6.17 11.10
CA GLU A 302 6.52 6.53 12.51
C GLU A 302 5.25 7.19 13.06
N LEU A 303 4.63 8.10 12.30
CA LEU A 303 3.32 8.66 12.64
C LEU A 303 2.27 7.56 12.84
N LEU A 304 2.24 6.56 11.96
CA LEU A 304 1.34 5.41 12.10
C LEU A 304 1.66 4.58 13.35
N TYR A 305 2.93 4.33 13.63
CA TYR A 305 3.39 3.59 14.80
C TYR A 305 2.91 4.26 16.09
N HIS A 306 3.11 5.57 16.21
CA HIS A 306 2.67 6.32 17.38
C HIS A 306 1.13 6.41 17.49
N ALA A 307 0.43 6.64 16.38
CA ALA A 307 -1.04 6.68 16.36
C ALA A 307 -1.68 5.33 16.74
N LYS A 308 -1.09 4.20 16.33
CA LYS A 308 -1.57 2.85 16.67
C LYS A 308 -1.39 2.47 18.14
N LYS A 309 -0.45 3.10 18.85
CA LYS A 309 -0.25 2.89 20.29
C LYS A 309 -1.34 3.53 21.18
N GLY A 310 -2.39 4.12 20.58
CA GLY A 310 -3.50 4.73 21.31
C GLY A 310 -3.25 6.17 21.74
N TYR A 311 -2.10 6.76 21.40
CA TYR A 311 -1.84 8.17 21.65
C TYR A 311 -2.46 9.01 20.54
N THR A 312 -3.47 9.80 20.85
CA THR A 312 -3.85 10.95 20.00
C THR A 312 -2.72 11.95 20.12
N LEU A 313 -1.80 11.93 19.15
CA LEU A 313 -0.68 12.85 19.16
C LEU A 313 -1.21 14.26 18.94
N ASN A 314 -0.80 15.20 19.80
CA ASN A 314 -1.07 16.63 19.66
C ASN A 314 0.22 17.45 19.45
N PRO A 315 1.09 17.11 18.47
CA PRO A 315 2.38 17.73 18.33
C PRO A 315 2.25 19.15 17.80
N ILE A 316 3.27 19.94 18.10
CA ILE A 316 3.50 21.23 17.44
C ILE A 316 3.79 20.93 15.96
N VAL A 317 3.16 21.70 15.08
CA VAL A 317 3.39 21.62 13.65
C VAL A 317 3.70 22.98 13.07
N VAL A 318 4.60 22.97 12.10
CA VAL A 318 4.93 24.13 11.28
C VAL A 318 4.64 23.73 9.83
N PHE A 319 4.05 24.63 9.06
CA PHE A 319 3.74 24.31 7.66
C PHE A 319 3.99 25.48 6.72
N SER A 320 4.22 25.16 5.45
CA SER A 320 4.28 26.09 4.33
C SER A 320 3.15 25.79 3.34
N GLY A 321 2.63 26.79 2.65
CA GLY A 321 1.59 26.63 1.62
C GLY A 321 0.65 27.83 1.53
N PRO A 322 -0.65 27.66 1.26
CA PRO A 322 -1.15 26.53 0.50
C PRO A 322 -0.48 26.60 -0.87
N HIS A 323 0.16 25.51 -1.25
CA HIS A 323 0.96 25.42 -2.46
C HIS A 323 0.09 24.93 -3.62
N GLY A 324 0.47 25.33 -4.83
CA GLY A 324 -0.14 24.84 -6.05
C GLY A 324 -1.24 25.75 -6.61
N PRO A 325 -1.48 25.68 -7.92
CA PRO A 325 -2.41 26.56 -8.60
C PRO A 325 -3.86 26.23 -8.26
N HIS A 326 -4.71 27.27 -8.22
CA HIS A 326 -6.15 27.08 -8.22
C HIS A 326 -6.61 26.61 -9.62
N VAL A 327 -7.49 25.61 -9.66
CA VAL A 327 -8.07 25.09 -10.91
C VAL A 327 -9.56 25.41 -10.94
N SER A 328 -10.00 26.19 -11.93
CA SER A 328 -11.43 26.44 -12.16
C SER A 328 -12.08 25.23 -12.82
N MET A 329 -13.15 24.68 -12.21
CA MET A 329 -13.94 23.58 -12.76
C MET A 329 -15.37 23.99 -13.16
N GLY A 330 -15.77 25.24 -12.88
CA GLY A 330 -17.17 25.67 -12.98
C GLY A 330 -17.74 25.80 -14.40
N GLU A 331 -16.89 25.74 -15.42
CA GLU A 331 -17.25 25.93 -16.83
C GLU A 331 -17.73 24.65 -17.53
N HIS A 332 -17.61 23.50 -16.88
CA HIS A 332 -17.88 22.18 -17.47
C HIS A 332 -19.24 21.65 -16.99
N GLU A 333 -19.93 20.94 -17.87
CA GLU A 333 -21.28 20.40 -17.62
C GLU A 333 -21.23 18.99 -17.01
N SER A 334 -20.26 18.17 -17.42
CA SER A 334 -19.94 16.89 -16.76
C SER A 334 -18.50 16.91 -16.26
N VAL A 335 -18.29 16.40 -15.05
CA VAL A 335 -16.96 16.27 -14.42
C VAL A 335 -16.70 14.81 -14.10
N LEU A 336 -15.75 14.21 -14.83
CA LEU A 336 -15.26 12.87 -14.58
C LEU A 336 -14.01 12.93 -13.71
N MET A 337 -14.13 12.43 -12.48
CA MET A 337 -13.07 12.36 -11.50
C MET A 337 -12.57 10.93 -11.39
N VAL A 338 -11.28 10.72 -11.65
CA VAL A 338 -10.68 9.38 -11.66
C VAL A 338 -9.55 9.29 -10.65
N ALA A 339 -9.69 8.41 -9.67
CA ALA A 339 -8.67 8.17 -8.66
C ALA A 339 -8.18 6.71 -8.61
N SER A 340 -6.94 6.51 -8.17
CA SER A 340 -6.47 5.19 -7.72
C SER A 340 -5.82 5.22 -6.34
N GLY A 341 -6.15 4.24 -5.49
CA GLY A 341 -5.64 4.15 -4.11
C GLY A 341 -5.86 5.44 -3.33
N PHE A 342 -4.83 5.92 -2.62
CA PHE A 342 -4.86 7.19 -1.89
C PHE A 342 -4.86 8.45 -2.77
N GLY A 343 -4.79 8.30 -4.11
CA GLY A 343 -4.96 9.41 -5.04
C GLY A 343 -6.29 10.15 -4.90
N ILE A 344 -7.31 9.51 -4.30
CA ILE A 344 -8.59 10.14 -3.96
C ILE A 344 -8.44 11.36 -3.05
N ALA A 345 -7.38 11.44 -2.23
CA ALA A 345 -7.13 12.58 -1.36
C ALA A 345 -7.07 13.90 -2.15
N ALA A 346 -6.47 13.90 -3.33
CA ALA A 346 -6.40 15.09 -4.18
C ALA A 346 -7.77 15.54 -4.72
N LEU A 347 -8.76 14.64 -4.76
CA LEU A 347 -10.08 14.91 -5.35
C LEU A 347 -11.12 15.37 -4.32
N PHE A 348 -10.90 15.15 -3.02
CA PHE A 348 -11.91 15.50 -2.01
C PHE A 348 -12.21 16.99 -1.92
N SER A 349 -11.20 17.86 -1.95
CA SER A 349 -11.43 19.31 -1.89
C SER A 349 -12.13 19.83 -3.15
N HIS A 350 -11.81 19.26 -4.31
CA HIS A 350 -12.50 19.52 -5.57
C HIS A 350 -13.97 19.08 -5.53
N LEU A 351 -14.23 17.85 -5.06
CA LEU A 351 -15.57 17.29 -4.92
C LEU A 351 -16.43 18.17 -4.00
N LYS A 352 -15.91 18.52 -2.82
CA LYS A 352 -16.63 19.35 -1.85
C LYS A 352 -16.96 20.73 -2.42
N ARG A 353 -16.01 21.36 -3.12
CA ARG A 353 -16.24 22.64 -3.80
C ARG A 353 -17.33 22.54 -4.87
N LEU A 354 -17.32 21.49 -5.69
CA LEU A 354 -18.30 21.31 -6.76
C LEU A 354 -19.71 21.12 -6.19
N ILE A 355 -19.89 20.28 -5.18
CA ILE A 355 -21.19 20.07 -4.52
C ILE A 355 -21.70 21.38 -3.90
N TYR A 356 -20.85 22.07 -3.14
CA TYR A 356 -21.20 23.38 -2.58
C TYR A 356 -21.60 24.38 -3.66
N SER A 357 -20.82 24.47 -4.73
CA SER A 357 -21.07 25.43 -5.80
C SER A 357 -22.32 25.08 -6.59
N TYR A 358 -22.66 23.79 -6.72
CA TYR A 358 -23.91 23.34 -7.32
C TYR A 358 -25.11 23.76 -6.48
N ASN A 359 -25.09 23.46 -5.17
CA ASN A 359 -26.14 23.88 -4.23
C ASN A 359 -26.30 25.41 -4.18
N ALA A 360 -25.20 26.15 -4.27
CA ALA A 360 -25.19 27.61 -4.34
C ALA A 360 -25.50 28.18 -5.74
N ARG A 361 -25.76 27.35 -6.75
CA ARG A 361 -26.03 27.72 -8.16
C ARG A 361 -24.91 28.56 -8.82
N LEU A 362 -23.66 28.31 -8.43
CA LEU A 362 -22.47 29.01 -8.89
C LEU A 362 -21.72 28.30 -10.04
N VAL A 363 -22.10 27.06 -10.39
CA VAL A 363 -21.44 26.26 -11.45
C VAL A 363 -22.45 25.69 -12.42
N ARG A 364 -21.98 25.36 -13.64
CA ARG A 364 -22.79 24.72 -14.69
C ARG A 364 -22.79 23.18 -14.62
N ALA A 365 -22.01 22.60 -13.72
CA ALA A 365 -21.89 21.16 -13.58
C ALA A 365 -23.27 20.54 -13.27
N ARG A 366 -23.70 19.61 -14.11
CA ARG A 366 -24.96 18.86 -14.00
C ARG A 366 -24.74 17.42 -13.53
N ARG A 367 -23.51 16.93 -13.64
CA ARG A 367 -23.14 15.55 -13.31
C ARG A 367 -21.68 15.51 -12.83
N ILE A 368 -21.45 14.80 -11.73
CA ILE A 368 -20.12 14.53 -11.19
C ILE A 368 -19.99 13.02 -11.05
N HIS A 369 -19.09 12.42 -11.82
CA HIS A 369 -18.83 10.98 -11.74
C HIS A 369 -17.46 10.73 -11.13
N LEU A 370 -17.43 10.18 -9.92
CA LEU A 370 -16.21 9.75 -9.24
C LEU A 370 -15.99 8.25 -9.48
N VAL A 371 -14.99 7.94 -10.30
CA VAL A 371 -14.48 6.59 -10.52
C VAL A 371 -13.26 6.37 -9.64
N TRP A 372 -13.35 5.46 -8.69
CA TRP A 372 -12.26 5.17 -7.77
C TRP A 372 -11.80 3.73 -7.84
N GLN A 373 -10.56 3.52 -8.29
CA GLN A 373 -9.96 2.19 -8.39
C GLN A 373 -9.05 1.88 -7.19
N ILE A 374 -9.50 0.95 -6.35
CA ILE A 374 -8.75 0.47 -5.18
C ILE A 374 -8.30 -0.97 -5.38
N GLN A 375 -7.26 -1.37 -4.65
CA GLN A 375 -6.79 -2.74 -4.72
C GLN A 375 -7.67 -3.63 -3.84
N ASP A 376 -7.82 -3.24 -2.58
CA ASP A 376 -8.55 -4.00 -1.58
C ASP A 376 -9.64 -3.13 -0.94
N LYS A 377 -10.71 -3.76 -0.43
CA LYS A 377 -11.88 -3.07 0.14
C LYS A 377 -11.51 -2.07 1.22
N VAL A 378 -10.43 -2.34 1.94
CA VAL A 378 -10.12 -1.54 3.12
C VAL A 378 -9.37 -0.25 2.82
N ASP A 379 -8.67 -0.18 1.68
CA ASP A 379 -8.21 1.10 1.15
C ASP A 379 -9.42 2.08 1.02
N GLY A 380 -10.60 1.50 0.74
CA GLY A 380 -11.91 2.15 0.75
C GLY A 380 -12.36 2.72 2.09
N LEU A 381 -12.17 2.00 3.20
CA LEU A 381 -12.77 2.33 4.50
C LEU A 381 -12.27 3.66 5.07
N ALA A 382 -10.99 3.99 4.86
CA ALA A 382 -10.43 5.26 5.34
C ALA A 382 -11.11 6.50 4.74
N ALA A 383 -11.64 6.37 3.53
CA ALA A 383 -12.37 7.41 2.79
C ALA A 383 -13.89 7.36 2.99
N GLN A 384 -14.42 6.27 3.54
CA GLN A 384 -15.86 5.98 3.56
C GLN A 384 -16.69 7.08 4.23
N SER A 385 -16.32 7.49 5.43
CA SER A 385 -17.06 8.52 6.18
C SER A 385 -17.11 9.86 5.43
N ARG A 386 -16.05 10.20 4.70
CA ARG A 386 -16.00 11.45 3.91
C ARG A 386 -16.84 11.36 2.64
N LEU A 387 -16.82 10.20 1.98
CA LEU A 387 -17.57 9.98 0.76
C LEU A 387 -19.08 9.88 1.03
N ASN A 388 -19.47 9.20 2.09
CA ASN A 388 -20.87 9.17 2.53
C ASN A 388 -21.38 10.57 2.88
N ARG A 389 -20.59 11.37 3.60
CA ARG A 389 -20.95 12.76 3.88
C ARG A 389 -21.11 13.61 2.61
N ALA A 390 -20.23 13.43 1.61
CA ALA A 390 -20.38 14.11 0.32
C ALA A 390 -21.68 13.68 -0.40
N LEU A 391 -22.03 12.39 -0.35
CA LEU A 391 -23.30 11.86 -0.89
C LEU A 391 -24.53 12.35 -0.13
N GLU A 392 -24.40 12.70 1.15
CA GLU A 392 -25.46 13.33 1.95
C GLU A 392 -25.60 14.82 1.61
N GLU A 393 -24.50 15.56 1.52
CA GLU A 393 -24.46 16.98 1.12
C GLU A 393 -25.01 17.20 -0.31
N ASP A 394 -24.83 16.23 -1.21
CA ASP A 394 -25.37 16.21 -2.58
C ASP A 394 -26.89 15.99 -2.66
N LYS A 395 -27.56 15.57 -1.56
CA LYS A 395 -29.03 15.47 -1.52
C LYS A 395 -29.73 16.80 -1.27
N LEU A 396 -28.98 17.83 -0.86
CA LEU A 396 -29.54 19.17 -0.68
C LEU A 396 -30.14 19.62 -2.04
N ASP A 397 -31.36 20.14 -2.01
CA ASP A 397 -32.14 20.60 -3.18
C ASP A 397 -32.44 19.52 -4.25
N ASP A 398 -32.61 18.25 -3.87
CA ASP A 398 -32.86 17.11 -4.77
C ASP A 398 -31.76 16.88 -5.83
N GLY A 399 -30.59 17.49 -5.61
CA GLY A 399 -29.51 17.63 -6.58
C GLY A 399 -29.01 16.32 -7.16
N CYS A 400 -28.70 15.34 -6.30
CA CYS A 400 -28.29 13.98 -6.67
C CYS A 400 -27.36 13.90 -7.91
N ILE A 401 -26.43 14.86 -8.07
CA ILE A 401 -25.56 14.98 -9.25
C ILE A 401 -24.29 14.14 -9.10
N LEU A 402 -23.95 13.73 -7.88
CA LEU A 402 -22.80 12.89 -7.57
C LEU A 402 -23.12 11.40 -7.75
N GLU A 403 -22.38 10.77 -8.65
CA GLU A 403 -22.31 9.32 -8.80
C GLU A 403 -20.92 8.82 -8.40
N VAL A 404 -20.87 7.72 -7.64
CA VAL A 404 -19.63 7.13 -7.14
C VAL A 404 -19.56 5.67 -7.55
N SER A 405 -18.59 5.33 -8.41
CA SER A 405 -18.31 3.97 -8.85
C SER A 405 -16.95 3.53 -8.33
N ILE A 406 -16.94 2.57 -7.40
CA ILE A 406 -15.69 2.08 -6.79
C ILE A 406 -15.35 0.73 -7.43
N TYR A 407 -14.14 0.57 -7.96
CA TYR A 407 -13.68 -0.67 -8.57
C TYR A 407 -12.60 -1.31 -7.71
N VAL A 408 -12.81 -2.57 -7.31
CA VAL A 408 -11.95 -3.33 -6.41
C VAL A 408 -11.32 -4.49 -7.18
N LYS A 409 -10.00 -4.44 -7.39
CA LYS A 409 -9.28 -5.47 -8.16
C LYS A 409 -9.39 -6.87 -7.55
N SER A 410 -9.44 -6.97 -6.22
CA SER A 410 -9.48 -8.24 -5.48
C SER A 410 -10.89 -8.80 -5.23
N SER A 411 -11.97 -8.09 -5.59
CA SER A 411 -13.34 -8.51 -5.28
C SER A 411 -13.94 -9.44 -6.34
N VAL A 412 -14.87 -10.31 -5.92
CA VAL A 412 -15.57 -11.29 -6.78
C VAL A 412 -17.04 -10.90 -7.04
N SER A 413 -17.65 -10.07 -6.18
CA SER A 413 -19.06 -9.65 -6.33
C SER A 413 -19.25 -8.17 -6.01
N PRO A 414 -20.26 -7.49 -6.61
CA PRO A 414 -20.63 -6.15 -6.20
C PRO A 414 -21.17 -6.13 -4.77
N PHE A 415 -20.87 -5.08 -4.02
CA PHE A 415 -21.44 -4.88 -2.67
C PHE A 415 -21.63 -3.38 -2.37
N PRO A 416 -22.61 -3.02 -1.53
CA PRO A 416 -22.90 -1.62 -1.22
C PRO A 416 -21.78 -0.99 -0.39
N PHE A 417 -21.48 0.28 -0.69
CA PHE A 417 -20.58 1.15 0.05
C PHE A 417 -21.35 2.36 0.57
N GLY A 418 -22.02 2.19 1.71
CA GLY A 418 -23.02 3.17 2.16
C GLY A 418 -24.31 3.07 1.34
N ASN A 419 -25.11 4.14 1.36
CA ASN A 419 -26.49 4.10 0.83
C ASN A 419 -26.61 4.41 -0.67
N ARG A 420 -25.60 5.03 -1.28
CA ARG A 420 -25.64 5.56 -2.66
C ARG A 420 -24.42 5.21 -3.52
N ALA A 421 -23.44 4.47 -2.98
CA ALA A 421 -22.26 4.04 -3.74
C ALA A 421 -22.16 2.51 -3.74
N THR A 422 -21.65 1.98 -4.85
CA THR A 422 -21.50 0.53 -5.06
C THR A 422 -20.04 0.22 -5.38
N MET A 423 -19.53 -0.85 -4.79
CA MET A 423 -18.25 -1.43 -5.16
C MET A 423 -18.45 -2.51 -6.23
N TYR A 424 -17.69 -2.43 -7.31
CA TYR A 424 -17.69 -3.36 -8.43
C TYR A 424 -16.39 -4.19 -8.45
N PRO A 425 -16.44 -5.47 -8.84
CA PRO A 425 -15.26 -6.31 -8.98
C PRO A 425 -14.48 -5.99 -10.26
N GLY A 426 -13.15 -5.99 -10.18
CA GLY A 426 -12.25 -5.84 -11.33
C GLY A 426 -11.65 -4.43 -11.49
N SER A 427 -11.07 -4.17 -12.66
CA SER A 427 -10.54 -2.84 -13.01
C SER A 427 -11.64 -1.98 -13.62
N ALA A 428 -11.57 -0.67 -13.45
CA ALA A 428 -12.55 0.23 -14.03
C ALA A 428 -12.49 0.18 -15.57
N PRO A 429 -13.62 -0.04 -16.29
CA PRO A 429 -13.69 0.09 -17.73
C PRO A 429 -13.68 1.57 -18.12
N LEU A 430 -12.53 2.21 -17.95
CA LEU A 430 -12.37 3.67 -18.06
C LEU A 430 -12.74 4.20 -19.44
N GLU A 431 -12.53 3.41 -20.49
CA GLU A 431 -12.88 3.77 -21.87
C GLU A 431 -14.39 3.85 -22.05
N GLU A 432 -15.13 2.82 -21.64
CA GLU A 432 -16.59 2.79 -21.70
C GLU A 432 -17.22 3.91 -20.86
N ILE A 433 -16.71 4.10 -19.64
CA ILE A 433 -17.18 5.18 -18.75
C ILE A 433 -16.93 6.54 -19.39
N PHE A 434 -15.74 6.75 -19.94
CA PHE A 434 -15.39 8.02 -20.57
C PHE A 434 -16.29 8.33 -21.77
N LEU A 435 -16.53 7.33 -22.64
CA LEU A 435 -17.42 7.48 -23.79
C LEU A 435 -18.87 7.78 -23.36
N ALA A 436 -19.35 7.13 -22.30
CA ALA A 436 -20.69 7.39 -21.74
C ALA A 436 -20.85 8.79 -21.14
N GLU A 437 -19.79 9.36 -20.54
CA GLU A 437 -19.82 10.74 -20.03
C GLU A 437 -19.75 11.78 -21.15
N VAL A 438 -19.00 11.50 -22.22
CA VAL A 438 -18.90 12.39 -23.40
C VAL A 438 -20.18 12.41 -24.22
N SER A 439 -20.90 11.29 -24.31
CA SER A 439 -22.19 11.24 -25.02
C SER A 439 -23.29 12.03 -24.30
N GLY A 440 -23.13 12.31 -23.00
CA GLY A 440 -24.15 12.97 -22.19
C GLY A 440 -25.38 12.10 -21.91
N SER A 441 -25.38 10.82 -22.32
CA SER A 441 -26.51 9.90 -22.16
C SER A 441 -26.87 9.62 -20.70
N THR A 442 -25.97 9.94 -19.78
CA THR A 442 -26.08 9.69 -18.34
C THR A 442 -26.50 10.92 -17.52
N ILE A 443 -26.67 12.09 -18.15
CA ILE A 443 -27.17 13.31 -17.49
C ILE A 443 -28.69 13.18 -17.33
N LYS A 444 -29.20 13.24 -16.09
CA LYS A 444 -30.65 13.23 -15.83
C LYS A 444 -31.30 14.48 -16.44
N THR A 445 -32.30 14.30 -17.30
CA THR A 445 -33.13 15.39 -17.82
C THR A 445 -34.14 15.83 -16.74
N PRO A 446 -34.32 17.14 -16.49
CA PRO A 446 -35.32 17.63 -15.53
C PRO A 446 -36.74 17.20 -15.94
N TRP A 447 -37.56 16.83 -14.96
CA TRP A 447 -38.90 16.24 -15.17
C TRP A 447 -39.87 17.14 -15.97
N MET A 448 -39.60 18.45 -16.09
CA MET A 448 -40.47 19.40 -16.76
C MET A 448 -40.47 19.32 -18.30
N LEU A 449 -39.59 18.56 -18.94
CA LEU A 449 -39.58 18.40 -20.42
C LEU A 449 -40.38 17.19 -20.93
N ASN A 450 -40.77 16.24 -20.07
CA ASN A 450 -41.56 15.08 -20.47
C ASN A 450 -43.08 15.32 -20.47
N ALA A 451 -43.55 16.48 -19.97
CA ALA A 451 -44.97 16.78 -19.86
C ALA A 451 -45.61 17.31 -21.16
N ASN A 452 -44.83 17.59 -22.22
CA ASN A 452 -45.36 18.21 -23.44
C ASN A 452 -45.66 17.24 -24.60
N ASN A 453 -45.44 15.93 -24.45
CA ASN A 453 -45.71 14.95 -25.51
C ASN A 453 -46.94 14.06 -25.31
N SER A 454 -47.76 14.31 -24.29
CA SER A 454 -48.98 13.53 -24.01
C SER A 454 -50.21 14.42 -23.87
N ARG A 455 -50.61 15.07 -24.96
CA ARG A 455 -51.99 15.54 -25.14
C ARG A 455 -52.49 15.25 -26.55
N ARG A 456 -53.27 14.18 -26.70
CA ARG A 456 -54.52 14.14 -27.49
C ARG A 456 -55.43 13.03 -26.96
N PRO A 457 -56.76 13.24 -26.85
CA PRO A 457 -57.64 12.43 -26.01
C PRO A 457 -58.49 11.41 -26.78
N SER A 458 -58.81 10.31 -26.06
CA SER A 458 -60.04 9.49 -26.08
C SER A 458 -60.60 8.91 -27.38
N GLU A 459 -60.82 7.60 -27.42
CA GLU A 459 -62.18 7.02 -27.50
C GLU A 459 -62.21 5.49 -27.24
N LYS A 460 -63.18 5.09 -26.38
CA LYS A 460 -63.94 3.80 -26.30
C LYS A 460 -63.15 2.53 -25.91
N SER A 461 -63.61 1.59 -25.06
CA SER A 461 -64.91 1.33 -24.41
C SER A 461 -64.76 0.23 -23.32
N GLU A 462 -65.35 0.50 -22.14
CA GLU A 462 -66.13 -0.36 -21.21
C GLU A 462 -65.68 -1.76 -20.69
N PRO A 463 -66.21 -2.18 -19.50
CA PRO A 463 -65.43 -2.89 -18.47
C PRO A 463 -65.89 -4.34 -18.19
N LYS A 464 -65.03 -5.14 -17.53
CA LYS A 464 -65.47 -6.28 -16.70
C LYS A 464 -64.50 -6.53 -15.53
N ALA A 465 -65.09 -6.74 -14.36
CA ALA A 465 -64.47 -6.80 -13.03
C ALA A 465 -63.96 -8.21 -12.65
N PRO A 466 -63.58 -8.47 -11.38
CA PRO A 466 -62.20 -8.52 -10.89
C PRO A 466 -61.76 -9.94 -10.50
N ARG A 467 -60.44 -10.20 -10.42
CA ARG A 467 -59.90 -11.32 -9.64
C ARG A 467 -58.49 -11.00 -9.12
N ALA A 468 -58.28 -11.36 -7.86
CA ALA A 468 -57.09 -11.14 -7.06
C ALA A 468 -55.94 -12.07 -7.47
N ASP A 469 -54.69 -11.56 -7.43
CA ASP A 469 -53.64 -12.00 -6.50
C ASP A 469 -52.33 -11.24 -6.76
N GLY A 470 -51.52 -11.07 -5.71
CA GLY A 470 -50.06 -11.15 -5.79
C GLY A 470 -49.24 -9.94 -6.28
N ASP A 471 -48.49 -9.39 -5.32
CA ASP A 471 -47.07 -9.02 -5.42
C ASP A 471 -46.63 -7.64 -5.96
N ILE A 472 -45.94 -6.93 -5.05
CA ILE A 472 -45.18 -5.70 -5.24
C ILE A 472 -43.84 -6.08 -5.90
N GLU A 473 -43.68 -5.78 -7.19
CA GLU A 473 -42.37 -5.85 -7.85
C GLU A 473 -41.58 -4.55 -7.64
N VAL A 474 -40.48 -4.67 -6.89
CA VAL A 474 -39.39 -3.70 -6.83
C VAL A 474 -38.48 -3.94 -8.03
N SER A 475 -38.43 -3.00 -8.98
CA SER A 475 -37.59 -3.10 -10.17
C SER A 475 -36.10 -2.98 -9.81
N SER A 476 -35.40 -4.11 -9.78
CA SER A 476 -33.94 -4.20 -9.75
C SER A 476 -33.35 -4.00 -11.14
N PHE A 477 -32.52 -2.98 -11.34
CA PHE A 477 -31.72 -2.83 -12.57
C PHE A 477 -30.53 -3.79 -12.55
N SER A 478 -30.48 -4.68 -13.54
CA SER A 478 -29.41 -5.65 -13.77
C SER A 478 -28.21 -5.00 -14.48
N ALA A 479 -27.00 -5.41 -14.08
CA ALA A 479 -25.77 -5.13 -14.81
C ALA A 479 -25.64 -6.06 -16.03
N PRO A 480 -24.92 -5.67 -17.11
CA PRO A 480 -24.82 -6.48 -18.32
C PRO A 480 -24.04 -7.77 -18.06
N THR A 481 -24.57 -8.87 -18.55
CA THR A 481 -23.96 -10.19 -18.52
C THR A 481 -22.72 -10.25 -19.41
N LYS A 482 -21.63 -10.82 -18.88
CA LYS A 482 -20.41 -11.18 -19.62
C LYS A 482 -20.72 -12.26 -20.66
N ASN A 483 -20.64 -11.91 -21.94
CA ASN A 483 -20.28 -12.87 -22.99
C ASN A 483 -18.80 -12.69 -23.33
N ASN A 484 -18.06 -13.79 -23.29
CA ASN A 484 -16.65 -13.84 -23.69
C ASN A 484 -16.57 -13.73 -25.22
N GLU A 485 -16.26 -12.54 -25.72
CA GLU A 485 -15.63 -12.35 -27.04
C GLU A 485 -14.38 -11.49 -26.89
N PRO A 486 -13.34 -11.71 -27.70
CA PRO A 486 -12.13 -10.89 -27.66
C PRO A 486 -12.48 -9.46 -28.11
N GLY A 487 -12.07 -8.47 -27.30
CA GLY A 487 -12.36 -7.06 -27.54
C GLY A 487 -11.88 -6.55 -28.90
N PRO A 488 -12.48 -5.45 -29.42
CA PRO A 488 -12.17 -4.93 -30.74
C PRO A 488 -10.71 -4.47 -30.80
N ALA A 489 -10.07 -4.76 -31.93
CA ALA A 489 -8.68 -4.43 -32.16
C ALA A 489 -8.51 -2.93 -32.42
N GLU A 490 -7.31 -2.42 -32.18
CA GLU A 490 -6.84 -1.04 -32.40
C GLU A 490 -7.13 -0.45 -33.81
N ARG A 491 -7.62 -1.27 -34.76
CA ARG A 491 -8.07 -0.89 -36.10
C ARG A 491 -9.53 -0.43 -36.20
N ASP A 492 -10.38 -0.74 -35.22
CA ASP A 492 -11.81 -0.36 -35.25
C ASP A 492 -12.06 1.11 -34.84
N LEU A 493 -11.00 1.83 -34.45
CA LEU A 493 -11.01 3.25 -34.10
C LEU A 493 -10.92 4.19 -35.31
N GLU A 494 -10.69 3.68 -36.53
CA GLU A 494 -10.52 4.52 -37.73
C GLU A 494 -11.76 4.62 -38.63
N THR A 495 -12.83 3.84 -38.40
CA THR A 495 -14.00 3.83 -39.30
C THR A 495 -15.34 3.90 -38.54
N GLY A 496 -15.99 5.07 -38.59
CA GLY A 496 -17.46 5.23 -38.54
C GLY A 496 -18.22 5.11 -37.21
N SER A 497 -17.67 4.50 -36.15
CA SER A 497 -18.46 4.21 -34.92
C SER A 497 -18.61 5.38 -33.92
N LEU A 498 -17.84 6.47 -34.09
CA LEU A 498 -17.83 7.59 -33.14
C LEU A 498 -19.04 8.54 -33.25
N GLU A 499 -19.89 8.41 -34.27
CA GLU A 499 -21.02 9.32 -34.53
C GLU A 499 -22.15 9.21 -33.51
N ARG A 500 -22.34 8.05 -32.88
CA ARG A 500 -23.40 7.86 -31.87
C ARG A 500 -23.11 8.51 -30.52
N TYR A 501 -21.87 8.93 -30.26
CA TYR A 501 -21.42 9.32 -28.92
C TYR A 501 -20.99 10.80 -28.81
N LEU A 502 -21.18 11.60 -29.85
CA LEU A 502 -20.80 13.02 -29.85
C LEU A 502 -21.93 13.89 -29.27
N GLY A 503 -22.01 13.95 -27.94
CA GLY A 503 -22.80 14.96 -27.24
C GLY A 503 -22.10 16.33 -27.20
N THR A 504 -22.86 17.43 -27.10
CA THR A 504 -22.35 18.81 -26.96
C THR A 504 -21.82 19.15 -25.57
N VAL A 505 -21.61 18.13 -24.71
CA VAL A 505 -21.30 18.30 -23.29
C VAL A 505 -19.81 18.59 -23.09
N LYS A 506 -19.49 19.68 -22.39
CA LYS A 506 -18.10 19.95 -21.96
C LYS A 506 -17.73 19.03 -20.79
N VAL A 507 -16.86 18.06 -21.04
CA VAL A 507 -16.36 17.10 -20.04
C VAL A 507 -14.98 17.51 -19.51
N LEU A 508 -14.87 17.66 -18.19
CA LEU A 508 -13.58 17.80 -17.49
C LEU A 508 -13.15 16.45 -16.93
N VAL A 509 -11.95 15.98 -17.30
CA VAL A 509 -11.37 14.77 -16.72
C VAL A 509 -10.27 15.13 -15.74
N THR A 510 -10.44 14.74 -14.48
CA THR A 510 -9.46 14.98 -13.41
C THR A 510 -8.88 13.66 -12.93
N ILE A 511 -7.56 13.47 -13.03
CA ILE A 511 -6.92 12.16 -12.77
C ILE A 511 -5.91 12.26 -11.62
N SER A 512 -6.02 11.36 -10.65
CA SER A 512 -5.07 11.21 -9.53
C SER A 512 -4.83 9.72 -9.21
N GLY A 513 -3.76 9.14 -9.74
CA GLY A 513 -3.52 7.69 -9.62
C GLY A 513 -2.14 7.27 -10.13
N SER A 514 -1.94 5.95 -10.28
CA SER A 514 -0.67 5.36 -10.73
C SER A 514 -0.24 5.87 -12.11
N GLY A 515 1.07 5.85 -12.38
CA GLY A 515 1.64 6.27 -13.67
C GLY A 515 0.99 5.55 -14.86
N GLU A 516 0.80 4.24 -14.75
CA GLU A 516 0.12 3.42 -15.77
C GLU A 516 -1.31 3.91 -16.07
N MET A 517 -2.09 4.23 -15.03
CA MET A 517 -3.45 4.74 -15.19
C MET A 517 -3.47 6.12 -15.83
N ARG A 518 -2.54 7.01 -15.44
CA ARG A 518 -2.38 8.34 -16.05
C ARG A 518 -2.00 8.22 -17.53
N ASP A 519 -1.11 7.30 -17.88
CA ASP A 519 -0.64 7.12 -19.25
C ASP A 519 -1.72 6.51 -20.15
N ASN A 520 -2.46 5.50 -19.68
CA ASN A 520 -3.57 4.90 -20.43
C ASN A 520 -4.67 5.93 -20.71
N LEU A 521 -5.07 6.71 -19.70
CA LEU A 521 -6.06 7.79 -19.89
C LEU A 521 -5.51 8.94 -20.74
N ARG A 522 -4.21 9.24 -20.68
CA ARG A 522 -3.58 10.24 -21.55
C ARG A 522 -3.61 9.82 -23.02
N LYS A 523 -3.37 8.54 -23.30
CA LYS A 523 -3.50 7.99 -24.66
C LYS A 523 -4.94 8.09 -25.14
N LEU A 524 -5.90 7.68 -24.31
CA LEU A 524 -7.32 7.71 -24.62
C LEU A 524 -7.82 9.14 -24.89
N THR A 525 -7.62 10.06 -23.94
CA THR A 525 -8.01 11.48 -24.09
C THR A 525 -7.31 12.12 -25.29
N GLY A 526 -6.04 11.80 -25.54
CA GLY A 526 -5.29 12.31 -26.69
C GLY A 526 -5.77 11.77 -28.04
N ALA A 527 -6.18 10.50 -28.12
CA ALA A 527 -6.73 9.89 -29.32
C ALA A 527 -8.10 10.48 -29.66
N LEU A 528 -8.99 10.58 -28.67
CA LEU A 528 -10.31 11.17 -28.82
C LEU A 528 -10.26 12.67 -29.13
N HIS A 529 -9.39 13.44 -28.47
CA HIS A 529 -9.23 14.85 -28.78
C HIS A 529 -8.80 15.07 -30.25
N ARG A 530 -7.90 14.22 -30.77
CA ARG A 530 -7.53 14.26 -32.19
C ARG A 530 -8.70 13.90 -33.10
N ALA A 531 -9.45 12.84 -32.78
CA ALA A 531 -10.60 12.41 -33.57
C ALA A 531 -11.71 13.50 -33.63
N VAL A 532 -11.95 14.19 -32.51
CA VAL A 532 -12.93 15.29 -32.42
C VAL A 532 -12.44 16.54 -33.17
N CYS A 533 -11.20 16.98 -32.95
CA CYS A 533 -10.65 18.17 -33.61
C CYS A 533 -10.42 18.00 -35.12
N LEU A 534 -10.22 16.78 -35.61
CA LEU A 534 -10.11 16.49 -37.05
C LEU A 534 -11.46 16.63 -37.79
N ARG A 535 -12.59 16.51 -37.09
CA ARG A 535 -13.93 16.53 -37.70
C ARG A 535 -14.62 17.89 -37.64
N ASP A 536 -14.53 18.61 -36.52
CA ASP A 536 -15.09 19.96 -36.43
C ASP A 536 -14.28 20.82 -35.45
N PRO A 537 -13.58 21.87 -35.94
CA PRO A 537 -12.77 22.75 -35.10
C PRO A 537 -13.60 23.59 -34.11
N LYS A 538 -14.94 23.58 -34.19
CA LYS A 538 -15.84 24.34 -33.31
C LYS A 538 -16.45 23.54 -32.15
N LEU A 539 -16.30 22.21 -32.10
CA LEU A 539 -16.87 21.36 -31.04
C LEU A 539 -16.09 21.45 -29.70
N PRO A 540 -16.73 21.25 -28.53
CA PRO A 540 -16.16 21.62 -27.25
C PRO A 540 -14.97 20.73 -26.84
N LEU A 541 -13.91 21.40 -26.40
CA LEU A 541 -12.65 20.86 -25.90
C LEU A 541 -12.84 19.83 -24.77
N ILE A 542 -12.35 18.60 -24.97
CA ILE A 542 -12.06 17.67 -23.87
C ILE A 542 -10.87 18.25 -23.10
N VAL A 543 -11.08 18.69 -21.86
CA VAL A 543 -10.00 19.20 -21.00
C VAL A 543 -9.59 18.12 -20.01
N ALA A 544 -8.39 17.56 -20.19
CA ALA A 544 -7.81 16.61 -19.24
C ALA A 544 -6.82 17.31 -18.30
N ARG A 545 -7.06 17.20 -16.98
CA ARG A 545 -6.20 17.68 -15.91
C ARG A 545 -5.62 16.50 -15.12
N TYR A 546 -4.31 16.54 -14.93
CA TYR A 546 -3.57 15.50 -14.21
C TYR A 546 -3.09 16.08 -12.88
N HIS A 547 -3.59 15.51 -11.79
CA HIS A 547 -3.14 15.82 -10.44
C HIS A 547 -2.11 14.77 -10.02
N GLN A 548 -1.03 15.23 -9.41
CA GLN A 548 -0.03 14.36 -8.82
C GLN A 548 -0.37 14.19 -7.35
N CYS A 549 -0.65 12.96 -6.90
CA CYS A 549 -0.84 12.70 -5.47
C CYS A 549 0.52 12.89 -4.79
N LEU A 550 0.67 14.00 -4.06
CA LEU A 550 1.94 14.40 -3.47
C LEU A 550 2.32 13.57 -2.22
N CYS A 551 1.50 12.59 -1.83
CA CYS A 551 1.76 11.70 -0.69
C CYS A 551 3.08 10.91 -0.78
N TYR A 552 3.82 10.93 -1.90
CA TYR A 552 5.30 10.88 -1.99
C TYR A 552 5.82 10.87 -3.45
N GLU A 553 5.09 11.43 -4.42
CA GLU A 553 5.65 11.63 -5.77
C GLU A 553 6.24 13.04 -5.90
N THR A 554 7.49 13.24 -5.47
CA THR A 554 8.30 14.35 -5.96
C THR A 554 8.63 14.11 -7.45
N ILE A 555 7.67 14.41 -8.32
CA ILE A 555 7.85 14.98 -9.67
C ILE A 555 8.84 14.25 -10.59
N TYR A 556 8.82 12.92 -10.73
CA TYR A 556 9.40 12.27 -11.92
C TYR A 556 8.69 10.95 -12.23
N ASP A 557 8.13 10.88 -13.44
CA ASP A 557 7.60 9.64 -14.02
C ASP A 557 8.68 8.57 -14.11
N MET A 558 8.35 7.38 -13.60
CA MET A 558 8.86 6.12 -14.11
C MET A 558 7.79 5.05 -13.91
N PRO A 559 7.41 4.30 -14.97
CA PRO A 559 6.66 3.07 -14.80
C PRO A 559 7.53 2.07 -14.03
N PRO A 560 6.94 1.08 -13.34
CA PRO A 560 7.71 0.00 -12.76
C PRO A 560 8.38 -0.76 -13.91
N THR A 561 9.69 -0.53 -14.12
CA THR A 561 10.50 -1.35 -15.01
C THR A 561 10.43 -2.79 -14.53
N ALA A 562 9.79 -3.62 -15.34
CA ALA A 562 9.93 -5.06 -15.34
C ALA A 562 11.42 -5.41 -15.45
N ARG A 563 12.07 -5.64 -14.32
CA ARG A 563 13.09 -6.68 -14.24
C ARG A 563 12.38 -7.88 -13.66
N SER A 564 12.29 -8.92 -14.49
CA SER A 564 11.99 -10.29 -14.11
C SER A 564 12.95 -10.73 -13.00
N VAL A 565 12.58 -10.41 -11.76
CA VAL A 565 12.98 -11.17 -10.58
C VAL A 565 11.93 -12.26 -10.45
N PRO A 566 12.30 -13.54 -10.23
CA PRO A 566 11.32 -14.61 -10.11
C PRO A 566 10.26 -14.21 -9.08
N GLN A 567 9.00 -14.34 -9.45
CA GLN A 567 7.83 -13.93 -8.67
C GLN A 567 7.85 -14.59 -7.28
N HIS A 568 8.46 -13.93 -6.29
CA HIS A 568 8.11 -14.13 -4.90
C HIS A 568 7.06 -13.09 -4.52
N ARG A 569 5.82 -13.57 -4.55
CA ARG A 569 4.55 -12.93 -4.20
C ARG A 569 4.65 -12.24 -2.83
N GLN A 570 4.90 -10.92 -2.80
CA GLN A 570 4.83 -10.14 -1.57
C GLN A 570 3.37 -9.92 -1.18
N GLN A 571 3.01 -10.60 -0.09
CA GLN A 571 1.75 -10.52 0.63
C GLN A 571 1.58 -9.16 1.32
N LYS A 572 0.43 -8.51 1.07
CA LYS A 572 0.00 -7.29 1.77
C LYS A 572 -0.35 -7.58 3.25
N PHE A 573 0.03 -6.63 4.10
CA PHE A 573 -0.52 -6.34 5.41
C PHE A 573 -1.08 -4.91 5.32
N GLY A 574 -2.25 -4.56 5.81
CA GLY A 574 -3.24 -5.34 6.53
C GLY A 574 -4.32 -4.37 6.94
N THR A 575 -5.54 -4.82 6.80
CA THR A 575 -6.74 -4.19 7.30
C THR A 575 -7.79 -5.27 7.21
N GLN A 576 -8.38 -5.62 8.35
CA GLN A 576 -9.21 -6.82 8.53
C GLN A 576 -8.69 -8.00 7.71
N LEU A 577 -7.47 -8.47 8.05
CA LEU A 577 -6.73 -9.56 7.37
C LEU A 577 -7.57 -10.26 6.29
N ASP A 578 -7.44 -9.82 5.02
CA ASP A 578 -7.91 -10.49 3.79
C ASP A 578 -7.21 -11.86 3.60
N THR A 579 -7.13 -12.62 4.70
CA THR A 579 -6.36 -13.84 4.91
C THR A 579 -7.15 -14.83 5.75
N GLU A 580 -8.30 -14.43 6.29
CA GLU A 580 -9.25 -15.40 6.81
C GLU A 580 -9.75 -16.22 5.64
N TRP A 581 -9.49 -17.52 5.69
CA TRP A 581 -10.04 -18.44 4.71
C TRP A 581 -11.56 -18.28 4.71
N PRO A 582 -12.19 -18.09 3.53
CA PRO A 582 -13.64 -17.93 3.45
C PRO A 582 -14.31 -19.14 4.08
N GLU A 583 -15.33 -18.91 4.91
CA GLU A 583 -15.99 -19.98 5.64
C GLU A 583 -16.60 -21.00 4.66
N TRP A 584 -16.01 -22.20 4.61
CA TRP A 584 -16.61 -23.33 3.90
C TRP A 584 -17.93 -23.69 4.58
N LYS A 585 -18.87 -24.27 3.82
CA LYS A 585 -20.24 -24.56 4.31
C LYS A 585 -20.20 -25.18 5.72
N PRO A 586 -21.17 -24.87 6.60
CA PRO A 586 -21.32 -25.58 7.87
C PRO A 586 -21.28 -27.09 7.62
N PHE A 587 -20.71 -27.83 8.57
CA PHE A 587 -20.59 -29.29 8.49
C PHE A 587 -21.90 -29.85 7.94
N PRO A 588 -21.89 -30.70 6.89
CA PRO A 588 -23.09 -31.39 6.50
C PRO A 588 -23.74 -31.98 7.75
N TYR A 589 -25.07 -31.83 7.89
CA TYR A 589 -25.90 -32.42 8.96
C TYR A 589 -25.54 -33.88 9.33
N MET A 590 -24.81 -34.55 8.44
CA MET A 590 -24.27 -35.89 8.54
C MET A 590 -23.01 -36.10 9.40
N PHE A 591 -22.21 -35.10 9.83
CA PHE A 591 -20.99 -35.41 10.62
C PHE A 591 -21.28 -35.90 12.02
N LYS A 592 -22.10 -35.15 12.76
CA LYS A 592 -22.56 -35.57 14.07
C LYS A 592 -23.16 -36.98 13.97
N THR A 593 -23.98 -37.22 12.95
CA THR A 593 -24.65 -38.50 12.68
C THR A 593 -23.71 -39.64 12.24
N LYS A 594 -22.66 -39.36 11.47
CA LYS A 594 -21.75 -40.40 10.94
C LYS A 594 -20.56 -40.70 11.86
N HIS A 595 -20.01 -39.69 12.53
CA HIS A 595 -18.75 -39.80 13.27
C HIS A 595 -18.94 -39.77 14.78
N LEU A 596 -19.79 -38.89 15.32
CA LEU A 596 -19.93 -38.75 16.78
C LEU A 596 -21.02 -39.66 17.36
N ILE A 597 -22.16 -39.82 16.68
CA ILE A 597 -23.23 -40.74 17.12
C ILE A 597 -22.75 -42.19 17.08
N LYS A 598 -22.03 -42.57 16.02
CA LYS A 598 -21.45 -43.91 15.81
C LYS A 598 -20.06 -44.08 16.44
N ALA A 599 -19.57 -43.10 17.20
CA ALA A 599 -18.27 -43.20 17.84
C ALA A 599 -18.23 -44.33 18.86
N GLN A 600 -17.08 -45.01 18.94
CA GLN A 600 -16.78 -45.93 20.01
C GLN A 600 -16.60 -45.13 21.31
N ARG A 601 -17.48 -45.33 22.29
CA ARG A 601 -17.37 -44.70 23.62
C ARG A 601 -16.63 -45.63 24.56
N ILE A 602 -15.50 -45.19 25.07
CA ILE A 602 -14.64 -45.95 25.98
C ILE A 602 -14.67 -45.25 27.33
N ARG A 603 -15.30 -45.87 28.33
CA ARG A 603 -15.27 -45.38 29.71
C ARG A 603 -14.00 -45.89 30.37
N VAL A 604 -13.17 -44.99 30.87
CA VAL A 604 -11.92 -45.31 31.58
C VAL A 604 -12.13 -45.19 33.09
N GLU A 605 -11.26 -45.81 33.88
CA GLU A 605 -11.36 -45.85 35.36
C GLU A 605 -10.98 -44.52 36.04
N ILE A 606 -10.71 -43.46 35.28
CA ILE A 606 -10.28 -42.16 35.80
C ILE A 606 -11.49 -41.29 36.11
N HIS A 607 -11.54 -40.78 37.34
CA HIS A 607 -12.47 -39.73 37.78
C HIS A 607 -11.95 -38.33 37.45
N TRP A 608 -12.79 -37.50 36.83
CA TRP A 608 -12.51 -36.13 36.44
C TRP A 608 -12.20 -35.24 37.64
N GLU A 609 -12.95 -35.37 38.74
CA GLU A 609 -12.74 -34.56 39.95
C GLU A 609 -11.33 -34.77 40.52
N LYS A 610 -10.85 -36.02 40.53
CA LYS A 610 -9.49 -36.35 40.97
C LYS A 610 -8.43 -35.82 40.00
N LEU A 611 -8.70 -35.89 38.70
CA LEU A 611 -7.79 -35.46 37.64
C LEU A 611 -7.67 -33.93 37.56
N SER A 612 -8.78 -33.21 37.72
CA SER A 612 -8.90 -31.74 37.67
C SER A 612 -8.51 -31.07 39.00
N GLY A 613 -8.67 -31.74 40.14
CA GLY A 613 -8.32 -31.21 41.47
C GLY A 613 -6.83 -31.34 41.83
N SER A 614 -6.14 -32.39 41.35
CA SER A 614 -4.76 -32.72 41.77
C SER A 614 -3.69 -31.82 41.13
N PRO A 615 -2.70 -31.29 41.89
CA PRO A 615 -1.62 -30.48 41.33
C PRO A 615 -0.96 -31.16 40.12
N ASN A 616 -0.50 -30.37 39.14
CA ASN A 616 0.20 -30.90 37.96
C ASN A 616 1.52 -31.54 38.38
N ALA A 617 1.47 -32.83 38.75
CA ALA A 617 2.62 -33.60 39.16
C ALA A 617 3.65 -33.63 38.01
N LYS A 618 4.92 -33.43 38.38
CA LYS A 618 6.01 -33.53 37.42
C LYS A 618 6.09 -34.99 36.96
N VAL A 619 6.10 -35.20 35.65
CA VAL A 619 6.28 -36.53 35.07
C VAL A 619 7.69 -37.00 35.43
N THR A 620 7.77 -38.11 36.17
CA THR A 620 9.04 -38.75 36.57
C THR A 620 9.46 -39.83 35.60
N THR A 621 8.55 -40.31 34.75
CA THR A 621 8.78 -41.35 33.75
C THR A 621 9.89 -40.95 32.78
N THR A 622 10.94 -41.76 32.70
CA THR A 622 11.98 -41.58 31.68
C THR A 622 11.47 -42.01 30.30
N ARG A 623 12.20 -41.65 29.23
CA ARG A 623 11.82 -42.06 27.87
C ARG A 623 11.88 -43.57 27.65
N GLU A 624 12.81 -44.26 28.31
CA GLU A 624 12.96 -45.71 28.26
C GLU A 624 11.82 -46.42 29.01
N GLU A 625 11.48 -45.91 30.20
CA GLU A 625 10.32 -46.36 30.96
C GLU A 625 9.02 -46.11 30.19
N GLY A 626 8.86 -44.94 29.58
CA GLY A 626 7.69 -44.62 28.75
C GLY A 626 7.54 -45.56 27.55
N HIS A 627 8.64 -45.93 26.91
CA HIS A 627 8.60 -46.94 25.85
C HIS A 627 8.19 -48.33 26.37
N THR A 628 8.60 -48.66 27.59
CA THR A 628 8.19 -49.91 28.26
C THR A 628 6.70 -49.89 28.60
N VAL A 629 6.20 -48.80 29.17
CA VAL A 629 4.77 -48.58 29.45
C VAL A 629 3.94 -48.71 28.17
N SER A 630 4.41 -48.11 27.07
CA SER A 630 3.72 -48.16 25.78
C SER A 630 3.52 -49.58 25.22
N LYS A 631 4.41 -50.53 25.53
CA LYS A 631 4.26 -51.94 25.12
C LYS A 631 3.07 -52.62 25.81
N GLY A 632 2.68 -52.15 26.99
CA GLY A 632 1.53 -52.65 27.74
C GLY A 632 0.20 -51.96 27.41
N LEU A 633 0.21 -50.87 26.62
CA LEU A 633 -1.00 -50.14 26.24
C LEU A 633 -1.69 -50.79 25.03
N ALA A 634 -3.02 -50.86 25.07
CA ALA A 634 -3.81 -51.35 23.95
C ALA A 634 -3.74 -50.36 22.77
N LEU A 635 -3.53 -50.87 21.55
CA LEU A 635 -3.60 -50.06 20.34
C LEU A 635 -5.07 -49.88 19.94
N LEU A 636 -5.49 -48.63 19.79
CA LEU A 636 -6.85 -48.29 19.37
C LEU A 636 -7.09 -48.65 17.90
N ASP A 637 -8.31 -49.10 17.54
CA ASP A 637 -8.69 -49.35 16.15
C ASP A 637 -8.69 -48.05 15.34
N ASN A 638 -8.18 -48.10 14.12
CA ASN A 638 -8.06 -46.95 13.23
C ASN A 638 -9.29 -46.73 12.32
N LYS A 639 -10.35 -47.52 12.48
CA LYS A 639 -11.52 -47.49 11.58
C LYS A 639 -12.64 -46.56 12.01
N SER A 640 -12.74 -46.22 13.30
CA SER A 640 -13.84 -45.41 13.82
C SER A 640 -13.38 -44.35 14.81
N THR A 641 -14.15 -43.27 14.91
CA THR A 641 -13.94 -42.22 15.92
C THR A 641 -14.10 -42.82 17.31
N ALA A 642 -13.19 -42.52 18.23
CA ALA A 642 -13.26 -42.95 19.62
C ALA A 642 -13.38 -41.76 20.57
N ILE A 643 -14.25 -41.86 21.57
CA ILE A 643 -14.47 -40.86 22.62
C ILE A 643 -14.17 -41.50 23.96
N PHE A 644 -13.19 -40.96 24.69
CA PHE A 644 -12.81 -41.39 26.01
C PHE A 644 -13.56 -40.59 27.07
N LEU A 645 -14.24 -41.31 27.96
CA LEU A 645 -15.12 -40.78 28.98
C LEU A 645 -14.60 -41.14 30.37
N SER A 646 -14.70 -40.21 31.32
CA SER A 646 -14.35 -40.46 32.71
C SER A 646 -15.32 -41.44 33.40
N ALA A 647 -14.88 -41.97 34.55
CA ALA A 647 -15.64 -42.88 35.40
C ALA A 647 -16.75 -42.19 36.22
N ASP A 648 -16.86 -40.86 36.15
CA ASP A 648 -17.81 -40.10 36.97
C ASP A 648 -19.27 -40.43 36.63
N PRO A 649 -20.20 -40.20 37.59
CA PRO A 649 -21.63 -40.36 37.36
C PRO A 649 -22.11 -39.56 36.14
N ASP A 650 -21.61 -38.33 35.99
CA ASP A 650 -21.72 -37.52 34.77
C ASP A 650 -20.38 -37.50 34.02
N PRO A 651 -20.19 -38.40 33.03
CA PRO A 651 -18.88 -38.66 32.44
C PRO A 651 -18.40 -37.48 31.59
N GLN A 652 -17.23 -36.95 31.94
CA GLN A 652 -16.54 -35.91 31.20
C GLN A 652 -15.73 -36.50 30.04
N GLN A 653 -15.65 -35.77 28.92
CA GLN A 653 -14.80 -36.15 27.79
C GLN A 653 -13.32 -35.84 28.08
N LEU A 654 -12.49 -36.88 28.06
CA LEU A 654 -11.05 -36.79 28.34
C LEU A 654 -10.21 -36.68 27.07
N ALA A 655 -10.60 -37.41 26.03
CA ALA A 655 -9.95 -37.38 24.71
C ALA A 655 -10.91 -37.83 23.60
N VAL A 656 -10.70 -37.35 22.38
CA VAL A 656 -11.41 -37.76 21.18
C VAL A 656 -10.40 -38.00 20.06
N TYR A 657 -10.41 -39.21 19.51
CA TYR A 657 -9.59 -39.60 18.37
C TYR A 657 -10.44 -39.67 17.11
N ILE A 658 -10.01 -38.98 16.05
CA ILE A 658 -10.73 -38.87 14.79
C ILE A 658 -9.80 -39.31 13.65
N PRO A 659 -9.88 -40.59 13.21
CA PRO A 659 -9.16 -41.08 12.05
C PRO A 659 -9.50 -40.25 10.81
N GLY A 660 -8.48 -39.76 10.10
CA GLY A 660 -8.65 -38.89 8.94
C GLY A 660 -9.38 -37.58 9.24
N GLY A 661 -9.36 -37.09 10.50
CA GLY A 661 -10.05 -35.88 10.92
C GLY A 661 -9.67 -34.62 10.12
N ALA A 662 -8.44 -34.56 9.60
CA ALA A 662 -7.96 -33.50 8.70
C ALA A 662 -8.33 -33.74 7.22
N GLN A 663 -8.92 -34.89 6.87
CA GLN A 663 -9.26 -35.28 5.50
C GLN A 663 -10.78 -35.26 5.22
N LEU A 664 -11.63 -34.92 6.18
CA LEU A 664 -13.08 -35.04 5.99
C LEU A 664 -13.60 -34.05 4.92
N PRO A 665 -14.66 -34.42 4.18
CA PRO A 665 -15.13 -33.65 3.03
C PRO A 665 -15.99 -32.46 3.47
N TRP A 666 -15.35 -31.34 3.82
CA TRP A 666 -16.04 -30.04 3.99
C TRP A 666 -15.63 -28.99 2.93
N CYS A 667 -14.70 -29.32 2.01
CA CYS A 667 -14.29 -28.45 0.89
C CYS A 667 -15.17 -28.64 -0.36
N ARG A 668 -15.63 -27.56 -1.00
CA ARG A 668 -16.37 -27.61 -2.29
C ARG A 668 -15.53 -28.12 -3.47
N LYS A 669 -14.19 -28.12 -3.35
CA LYS A 669 -13.29 -28.46 -4.44
C LYS A 669 -12.97 -29.95 -4.40
N LYS A 670 -13.51 -30.70 -5.36
CA LYS A 670 -13.17 -32.11 -5.59
C LYS A 670 -11.64 -32.25 -5.71
N GLY A 671 -11.03 -33.10 -4.87
CA GLY A 671 -9.58 -33.33 -4.86
C GLY A 671 -8.75 -32.38 -3.96
N PHE A 672 -9.36 -31.60 -3.06
CA PHE A 672 -8.60 -30.83 -2.08
C PHE A 672 -7.97 -31.75 -1.01
N ASN A 673 -6.64 -31.76 -0.92
CA ASN A 673 -5.88 -32.58 0.03
C ASN A 673 -5.26 -31.68 1.12
N LEU A 674 -5.94 -31.56 2.26
CA LEU A 674 -5.47 -30.75 3.38
C LEU A 674 -4.11 -31.22 3.94
N PRO A 675 -3.88 -32.54 4.17
CA PRO A 675 -2.56 -33.02 4.61
C PRO A 675 -1.41 -32.48 3.76
N ARG A 676 -1.54 -32.58 2.43
CA ARG A 676 -0.51 -32.10 1.50
C ARG A 676 -0.29 -30.58 1.59
N VAL A 677 -1.37 -29.81 1.73
CA VAL A 677 -1.28 -28.34 1.89
C VAL A 677 -0.52 -27.97 3.16
N VAL A 678 -0.74 -28.69 4.25
CA VAL A 678 -0.05 -28.45 5.52
C VAL A 678 1.43 -28.87 5.43
N GLU A 679 1.72 -30.02 4.81
CA GLU A 679 3.09 -30.48 4.55
C GLU A 679 3.89 -29.47 3.73
N ASP A 680 3.33 -29.02 2.60
CA ASP A 680 3.95 -28.01 1.73
C ASP A 680 4.19 -26.68 2.49
N ALA A 681 3.28 -26.31 3.39
CA ALA A 681 3.42 -25.11 4.22
C ALA A 681 4.57 -25.23 5.24
N ILE A 682 4.69 -26.39 5.90
CA ILE A 682 5.77 -26.66 6.87
C ILE A 682 7.12 -26.72 6.15
N ASP A 683 7.19 -27.38 5.00
CA ASP A 683 8.42 -27.45 4.18
C ASP A 683 8.85 -26.06 3.69
N THR A 684 7.89 -25.22 3.30
CA THR A 684 8.18 -23.83 2.90
C THR A 684 8.65 -23.01 4.10
N TYR A 685 8.03 -23.18 5.26
CA TYR A 685 8.38 -22.45 6.48
C TYR A 685 9.77 -22.82 6.99
N THR A 686 10.10 -24.11 7.07
CA THR A 686 11.42 -24.59 7.54
C THR A 686 12.59 -24.15 6.66
N LYS A 687 12.36 -23.89 5.37
CA LYS A 687 13.37 -23.29 4.47
C LYS A 687 13.62 -21.81 4.78
N ALA A 688 12.58 -21.06 5.14
CA ALA A 688 12.67 -19.63 5.42
C ALA A 688 13.09 -19.32 6.86
N ALA A 689 12.68 -20.16 7.80
CA ALA A 689 12.98 -20.09 9.22
C ALA A 689 13.43 -21.49 9.68
N PRO A 690 14.74 -21.82 9.61
CA PRO A 690 15.22 -23.15 9.97
C PRO A 690 15.01 -23.45 11.46
N PRO A 691 14.82 -24.73 11.84
CA PRO A 691 14.55 -25.10 13.22
C PRO A 691 15.66 -24.61 14.17
N PRO A 692 15.33 -24.17 15.39
CA PRO A 692 16.34 -23.76 16.35
C PRO A 692 17.30 -24.92 16.64
N LYS A 693 18.60 -24.62 16.71
CA LYS A 693 19.61 -25.62 17.08
C LYS A 693 19.34 -26.11 18.52
N PRO A 694 19.39 -27.42 18.77
CA PRO A 694 19.18 -27.97 20.10
C PRO A 694 20.26 -27.51 21.08
N ASN A 695 19.92 -27.42 22.37
CA ASN A 695 20.91 -27.15 23.41
C ASN A 695 21.85 -28.37 23.57
N LYS A 696 23.16 -28.14 23.64
CA LYS A 696 24.17 -29.20 23.85
C LYS A 696 23.94 -29.98 25.15
N ASP A 697 23.36 -29.36 26.16
CA ASP A 697 23.06 -30.00 27.45
C ASP A 697 21.95 -31.05 27.34
N LYS A 698 21.12 -30.97 26.29
CA LYS A 698 20.04 -31.91 26.03
C LYS A 698 20.47 -32.93 24.98
N ARG A 699 21.29 -33.90 25.41
CA ARG A 699 21.97 -34.88 24.54
C ARG A 699 21.04 -35.55 23.52
N HIS A 700 19.83 -35.95 23.92
CA HIS A 700 18.86 -36.58 23.02
C HIS A 700 18.33 -35.65 21.92
N GLU A 701 18.21 -34.34 22.19
CA GLU A 701 17.83 -33.36 21.17
C GLU A 701 18.94 -33.24 20.12
N VAL A 702 20.21 -33.30 20.53
CA VAL A 702 21.37 -33.29 19.64
C VAL A 702 21.43 -34.56 18.77
N GLU A 703 21.18 -35.72 19.35
CA GLU A 703 21.12 -37.00 18.62
C GLU A 703 20.04 -36.99 17.54
N GLN A 704 18.84 -36.49 17.86
CA GLN A 704 17.76 -36.38 16.89
C GLN A 704 18.06 -35.35 15.80
N TRP A 705 18.65 -34.21 16.16
CA TRP A 705 19.08 -33.22 15.20
C TRP A 705 20.12 -33.77 14.22
N LYS A 706 21.07 -34.58 14.70
CA LYS A 706 22.01 -35.31 13.84
C LYS A 706 21.31 -36.35 12.96
N LYS A 707 20.42 -37.17 13.54
CA LYS A 707 19.64 -38.21 12.82
C LYS A 707 18.86 -37.62 11.64
N HIS A 708 18.27 -36.43 11.82
CA HIS A 708 17.45 -35.76 10.82
C HIS A 708 18.22 -34.68 10.01
N LYS A 709 19.56 -34.74 9.97
CA LYS A 709 20.42 -33.84 9.17
C LYS A 709 20.12 -32.35 9.39
N GLY A 710 19.76 -31.99 10.62
CA GLY A 710 19.44 -30.62 11.01
C GLY A 710 17.99 -30.18 10.81
N LEU A 711 17.14 -30.99 10.17
CA LEU A 711 15.70 -30.75 10.05
C LEU A 711 14.95 -31.33 11.26
N TRP A 712 15.22 -30.77 12.44
CA TRP A 712 14.64 -31.20 13.71
C TRP A 712 14.43 -30.00 14.63
N GLY A 713 13.24 -29.88 15.23
CA GLY A 713 12.97 -28.88 16.26
C GLY A 713 11.49 -28.64 16.51
N VAL A 714 11.20 -27.79 17.49
CA VAL A 714 9.85 -27.36 17.85
C VAL A 714 9.75 -25.85 17.70
N TYR A 715 8.82 -25.39 16.88
CA TYR A 715 8.47 -23.98 16.81
C TYR A 715 7.32 -23.69 17.75
N HIS A 716 7.46 -22.60 18.51
CA HIS A 716 6.39 -22.09 19.34
C HIS A 716 5.84 -20.79 18.73
N LEU A 717 4.65 -20.88 18.14
CA LEU A 717 4.04 -19.80 17.39
C LEU A 717 2.73 -19.39 18.06
N GLY A 718 2.73 -18.31 18.84
CA GLY A 718 1.55 -17.91 19.58
C GLY A 718 1.75 -16.72 20.51
N TYR A 719 0.88 -16.63 21.51
CA TYR A 719 0.78 -15.50 22.43
C TYR A 719 0.70 -15.95 23.90
N TRP A 720 1.75 -15.64 24.68
CA TRP A 720 1.88 -16.02 26.10
C TRP A 720 2.87 -15.12 26.86
N HIS A 721 2.98 -15.28 28.19
CA HIS A 721 3.97 -14.57 29.01
C HIS A 721 5.41 -14.98 28.70
N ALA A 722 6.31 -14.01 28.53
CA ALA A 722 7.73 -14.31 28.36
C ALA A 722 8.26 -15.16 29.53
N GLN A 723 9.13 -16.12 29.23
CA GLN A 723 9.69 -17.03 30.23
C GLN A 723 10.38 -16.22 31.34
N GLY A 724 10.04 -16.52 32.60
CA GLY A 724 10.53 -15.77 33.77
C GLY A 724 9.84 -14.42 34.03
N GLN A 725 8.81 -14.06 33.27
CA GLN A 725 8.08 -12.78 33.40
C GLN A 725 6.57 -12.98 33.59
N SER A 726 6.20 -13.83 34.56
CA SER A 726 4.80 -14.19 34.85
C SER A 726 3.92 -13.00 35.26
N HIS A 727 4.50 -11.90 35.74
CA HIS A 727 3.76 -10.69 36.18
C HIS A 727 3.49 -9.67 35.07
N LYS A 728 4.09 -9.84 33.89
CA LYS A 728 3.98 -8.89 32.75
C LYS A 728 2.93 -9.36 31.75
N PRO A 729 2.31 -8.48 30.93
CA PRO A 729 1.31 -8.92 29.96
C PRO A 729 1.86 -9.97 28.98
N PRO A 730 1.01 -10.86 28.43
CA PRO A 730 1.43 -11.81 27.40
C PRO A 730 1.97 -11.09 26.15
N VAL A 731 2.88 -11.74 25.44
CA VAL A 731 3.57 -11.24 24.25
C VAL A 731 3.63 -12.31 23.16
N LEU A 732 3.97 -11.91 21.94
CA LEU A 732 4.24 -12.88 20.86
C LEU A 732 5.48 -13.72 21.19
N CYS A 733 5.46 -14.98 20.80
CA CYS A 733 6.57 -15.90 21.00
C CYS A 733 7.86 -15.41 20.32
N ALA A 734 9.00 -15.61 20.97
CA ALA A 734 10.30 -15.18 20.46
C ALA A 734 10.63 -15.80 19.09
N ASP A 735 10.20 -17.04 18.85
CA ASP A 735 10.37 -17.74 17.57
C ASP A 735 9.76 -16.99 16.38
N MET A 736 8.77 -16.13 16.62
CA MET A 736 8.07 -15.34 15.60
C MET A 736 8.75 -13.99 15.31
N LEU A 737 9.68 -13.55 16.17
CA LEU A 737 10.19 -12.16 16.18
C LEU A 737 11.71 -12.05 15.97
N ARG A 738 12.42 -13.17 15.75
CA ARG A 738 13.90 -13.17 15.69
C ARG A 738 14.47 -12.28 14.58
N THR A 739 13.82 -12.25 13.41
CA THR A 739 14.17 -11.36 12.29
C THR A 739 12.91 -10.94 11.53
N ALA A 740 12.98 -9.85 10.77
CA ALA A 740 11.89 -9.43 9.89
C ALA A 740 11.52 -10.52 8.86
N THR A 741 12.51 -11.31 8.40
CA THR A 741 12.31 -12.44 7.49
C THR A 741 11.52 -13.56 8.16
N ILE A 742 11.88 -13.92 9.39
CA ILE A 742 11.18 -14.97 10.16
C ILE A 742 9.75 -14.53 10.44
N TYR A 743 9.54 -13.28 10.87
CA TYR A 743 8.20 -12.75 11.10
C TYR A 743 7.32 -12.82 9.83
N SER A 744 7.88 -12.44 8.67
CA SER A 744 7.17 -12.56 7.39
C SER A 744 6.90 -14.01 6.99
N ALA A 745 7.81 -14.93 7.27
CA ALA A 745 7.64 -16.36 7.00
C ALA A 745 6.57 -16.98 7.91
N THR A 746 6.54 -16.60 9.19
CA THR A 746 5.53 -17.05 10.15
C THR A 746 4.14 -16.62 9.71
N LEU A 747 3.98 -15.36 9.28
CA LEU A 747 2.69 -14.92 8.75
C LEU A 747 2.26 -15.73 7.52
N ALA A 748 3.16 -15.92 6.56
CA ALA A 748 2.85 -16.71 5.36
C ALA A 748 2.46 -18.15 5.71
N PHE A 749 3.14 -18.76 6.69
CA PHE A 749 2.83 -20.08 7.20
C PHE A 749 1.41 -20.15 7.79
N PHE A 750 1.07 -19.23 8.71
CA PHE A 750 -0.26 -19.10 9.29
C PHE A 750 -1.35 -18.99 8.22
N ARG A 751 -1.13 -18.16 7.19
CA ARG A 751 -2.06 -18.02 6.07
C ARG A 751 -2.24 -19.32 5.27
N SER A 752 -1.19 -20.12 5.09
CA SER A 752 -1.28 -21.40 4.38
C SER A 752 -2.03 -22.48 5.17
N ILE A 753 -1.90 -22.49 6.50
CA ILE A 753 -2.55 -23.48 7.37
C ILE A 753 -3.95 -23.07 7.85
N GLY A 754 -4.49 -21.95 7.36
CA GLY A 754 -5.84 -21.51 7.71
C GLY A 754 -6.94 -22.57 7.55
N PRO A 755 -6.92 -23.46 6.53
CA PRO A 755 -7.87 -24.56 6.44
C PRO A 755 -7.74 -25.56 7.59
N LEU A 756 -6.51 -25.83 8.07
CA LEU A 756 -6.28 -26.69 9.24
C LEU A 756 -6.83 -26.05 10.51
N ALA A 757 -6.57 -24.75 10.72
CA ALA A 757 -7.12 -24.02 11.86
C ALA A 757 -8.66 -24.03 11.84
N GLN A 758 -9.26 -23.95 10.64
CA GLN A 758 -10.71 -24.05 10.47
C GLN A 758 -11.23 -25.45 10.81
N THR A 759 -10.58 -26.50 10.29
CA THR A 759 -10.90 -27.90 10.59
C THR A 759 -10.88 -28.16 12.09
N VAL A 760 -9.80 -27.76 12.76
CA VAL A 760 -9.63 -27.97 14.20
C VAL A 760 -10.72 -27.24 14.99
N GLY A 761 -11.04 -25.99 14.63
CA GLY A 761 -12.13 -25.24 15.26
C GLY A 761 -13.50 -25.91 15.03
N MET A 762 -13.75 -26.43 13.83
CA MET A 762 -14.99 -27.17 13.53
C MET A 762 -15.08 -28.47 14.31
N LEU A 763 -14.00 -29.24 14.42
CA LEU A 763 -13.97 -30.48 15.20
C LEU A 763 -14.21 -30.20 16.68
N LEU A 764 -13.56 -29.17 17.25
CA LEU A 764 -13.80 -28.77 18.64
C LEU A 764 -15.27 -28.38 18.85
N GLN A 765 -15.85 -27.58 17.95
CA GLN A 765 -17.27 -27.21 18.03
C GLN A 765 -18.20 -28.43 18.05
N GLN A 766 -17.85 -29.51 17.35
CA GLN A 766 -18.68 -30.71 17.31
C GLN A 766 -18.46 -31.62 18.54
N VAL A 767 -17.24 -31.66 19.06
CA VAL A 767 -16.85 -32.46 20.24
C VAL A 767 -17.39 -31.83 21.52
N ASP A 768 -17.20 -30.52 21.67
CA ASP A 768 -17.53 -29.74 22.85
C ASP A 768 -17.93 -28.31 22.43
N PRO A 769 -19.22 -28.08 22.12
CA PRO A 769 -19.72 -26.79 21.67
C PRO A 769 -19.53 -25.68 22.69
N GLU A 770 -19.62 -26.00 23.99
CA GLU A 770 -19.49 -25.05 25.09
C GLU A 770 -18.04 -24.60 25.24
N ALA A 771 -17.09 -25.55 25.27
CA ALA A 771 -15.68 -25.21 25.28
C ALA A 771 -15.28 -24.45 24.01
N TYR A 772 -15.81 -24.81 22.84
CA TYR A 772 -15.55 -24.05 21.62
C TYR A 772 -16.00 -22.59 21.74
N ALA A 773 -17.20 -22.34 22.27
CA ALA A 773 -17.70 -20.97 22.47
C ALA A 773 -16.79 -20.18 23.41
N LEU A 774 -16.34 -20.80 24.51
CA LEU A 774 -15.43 -20.19 25.48
C LEU A 774 -14.06 -19.87 24.87
N TYR A 775 -13.46 -20.85 24.19
CA TYR A 775 -12.19 -20.68 23.48
C TYR A 775 -12.30 -19.59 22.40
N ARG A 776 -13.41 -19.56 21.65
CA ARG A 776 -13.62 -18.59 20.59
C ARG A 776 -13.80 -17.17 21.15
N SER A 777 -14.60 -17.01 22.21
CA SER A 777 -14.80 -15.72 22.87
C SER A 777 -13.46 -15.17 23.39
N ASN A 778 -12.71 -15.98 24.14
CA ASN A 778 -11.40 -15.60 24.66
C ASN A 778 -10.39 -15.28 23.52
N TYR A 779 -10.37 -16.10 22.45
CA TYR A 779 -9.55 -15.84 21.26
C TYR A 779 -9.88 -14.50 20.61
N GLU A 780 -11.17 -14.18 20.43
CA GLU A 780 -11.58 -12.90 19.86
C GLU A 780 -11.23 -11.71 20.75
N SER A 781 -11.41 -11.85 22.07
CA SER A 781 -11.01 -10.84 23.06
C SER A 781 -9.52 -10.56 22.98
N GLN A 782 -8.67 -11.61 23.00
CA GLN A 782 -7.22 -11.45 22.87
C GLN A 782 -6.79 -10.93 21.49
N CYS A 783 -7.45 -11.31 20.40
CA CYS A 783 -7.16 -10.77 19.07
C CYS A 783 -7.47 -9.27 18.96
N LYS A 784 -8.52 -8.77 19.62
CA LYS A 784 -8.85 -7.34 19.66
C LYS A 784 -7.86 -6.56 20.54
N ALA A 785 -7.42 -7.18 21.63
CA ALA A 785 -6.58 -6.53 22.65
C ALA A 785 -5.07 -6.62 22.40
N SER A 786 -4.59 -7.46 21.48
CA SER A 786 -3.16 -7.78 21.36
C SER A 786 -2.65 -8.04 19.94
N ALA A 787 -1.33 -8.20 19.80
CA ALA A 787 -0.68 -8.53 18.53
C ALA A 787 -1.07 -9.92 17.99
N LEU A 788 -1.74 -10.78 18.78
CA LEU A 788 -2.30 -12.05 18.31
C LEU A 788 -3.24 -11.87 17.11
N GLY A 789 -3.95 -10.74 17.03
CA GLY A 789 -4.86 -10.43 15.93
C GLY A 789 -4.21 -10.45 14.53
N GLN A 790 -2.88 -10.32 14.44
CA GLN A 790 -2.13 -10.38 13.18
C GLN A 790 -2.00 -11.79 12.61
N PHE A 791 -2.20 -12.82 13.43
CA PHE A 791 -2.08 -14.24 13.06
C PHE A 791 -3.44 -14.94 12.98
N ARG A 792 -4.53 -14.16 12.94
CA ARG A 792 -5.88 -14.66 12.73
C ARG A 792 -6.07 -15.08 11.27
N VAL A 793 -6.30 -16.36 11.04
CA VAL A 793 -6.31 -17.01 9.70
C VAL A 793 -7.62 -17.68 9.36
N SER A 794 -8.52 -17.81 10.32
CA SER A 794 -9.86 -18.36 10.14
C SER A 794 -10.82 -17.72 11.12
N ASN A 795 -12.07 -17.55 10.69
CA ASN A 795 -13.17 -17.19 11.58
C ASN A 795 -13.53 -18.32 12.58
N ARG A 796 -12.93 -19.51 12.44
CA ARG A 796 -13.06 -20.63 13.38
C ARG A 796 -11.83 -20.82 14.27
N SER A 797 -10.78 -20.01 14.13
CA SER A 797 -9.62 -20.04 15.01
C SER A 797 -10.04 -19.81 16.47
N CYS A 798 -9.62 -20.69 17.37
CA CYS A 798 -10.05 -20.65 18.77
C CYS A 798 -8.91 -20.87 19.77
N PHE A 799 -7.70 -21.23 19.31
CA PHE A 799 -6.52 -21.45 20.15
C PHE A 799 -5.52 -20.29 20.01
N HIS A 800 -4.90 -19.85 21.11
CA HIS A 800 -3.93 -18.74 21.10
C HIS A 800 -2.56 -19.12 20.53
N CYS A 801 -2.22 -20.42 20.54
CA CYS A 801 -0.90 -20.92 20.22
C CYS A 801 -0.95 -22.13 19.29
N LEU A 802 0.10 -22.26 18.49
CA LEU A 802 0.41 -23.40 17.64
C LEU A 802 1.86 -23.81 17.86
N ALA A 803 2.08 -25.05 18.27
CA ALA A 803 3.40 -25.68 18.21
C ALA A 803 3.51 -26.52 16.93
N VAL A 804 4.61 -26.34 16.20
CA VAL A 804 4.93 -27.15 15.02
C VAL A 804 6.16 -27.98 15.32
N LEU A 805 5.96 -29.29 15.47
CA LEU A 805 7.00 -30.25 15.74
C LEU A 805 7.50 -30.80 14.40
N VAL A 806 8.77 -30.58 14.10
CA VAL A 806 9.45 -31.08 12.91
C VAL A 806 10.38 -32.20 13.32
N ASN A 807 10.00 -33.44 13.00
CA ASN A 807 10.71 -34.67 13.37
C ASN A 807 11.00 -34.80 14.88
N ALA A 808 10.35 -34.00 15.72
CA ALA A 808 10.59 -33.98 17.15
C ALA A 808 9.88 -35.15 17.82
N GLN A 809 10.67 -36.02 18.46
CA GLN A 809 10.14 -37.06 19.33
C GLN A 809 10.23 -36.60 20.79
N VAL A 810 9.08 -36.15 21.31
CA VAL A 810 8.94 -35.65 22.68
C VAL A 810 8.69 -36.83 23.62
N GLY A 811 9.44 -36.88 24.73
CA GLY A 811 9.27 -37.90 25.77
C GLY A 811 8.02 -37.67 26.63
N PRO A 812 7.78 -38.53 27.64
CA PRO A 812 6.64 -38.40 28.54
C PRO A 812 6.59 -37.03 29.22
N HIS A 813 5.46 -36.33 29.09
CA HIS A 813 5.25 -35.01 29.69
C HIS A 813 3.76 -34.68 29.87
N LYS A 814 3.51 -33.61 30.64
CA LYS A 814 2.23 -32.90 30.75
C LYS A 814 2.46 -31.42 30.45
N ASP A 815 1.56 -30.80 29.74
CA ASP A 815 1.66 -29.38 29.40
C ASP A 815 1.09 -28.50 30.51
N SER A 816 1.77 -28.50 31.67
CA SER A 816 1.30 -27.84 32.89
C SER A 816 1.00 -26.34 32.77
N GLY A 817 1.50 -25.67 31.73
CA GLY A 817 1.21 -24.26 31.44
C GLY A 817 -0.05 -24.02 30.60
N ASP A 818 -0.65 -25.07 30.03
CA ASP A 818 -1.90 -24.97 29.28
C ASP A 818 -3.08 -24.73 30.23
N VAL A 819 -4.23 -24.34 29.69
CA VAL A 819 -5.48 -24.27 30.46
C VAL A 819 -5.76 -25.66 31.04
N ARG A 820 -5.88 -25.75 32.37
CA ARG A 820 -5.93 -27.03 33.08
C ARG A 820 -7.08 -27.92 32.61
N GLU A 821 -8.27 -27.32 32.51
CA GLU A 821 -9.48 -27.94 31.97
C GLU A 821 -9.64 -27.65 30.48
N GLY A 822 -8.55 -27.31 29.80
CA GLY A 822 -8.55 -26.93 28.41
C GLY A 822 -8.46 -28.14 27.47
N TRP A 823 -8.96 -27.95 26.26
CA TRP A 823 -8.63 -28.81 25.14
C TRP A 823 -7.30 -28.41 24.50
N VAL A 824 -6.62 -29.40 23.94
CA VAL A 824 -5.57 -29.26 22.93
C VAL A 824 -5.97 -30.10 21.73
N ALA A 825 -5.70 -29.59 20.53
CA ALA A 825 -5.93 -30.32 19.29
C ALA A 825 -4.60 -30.61 18.59
N MET A 826 -4.29 -31.87 18.37
CA MET A 826 -3.08 -32.33 17.70
C MET A 826 -3.42 -32.98 16.37
N ALA A 827 -2.77 -32.53 15.28
CA ALA A 827 -2.90 -33.09 13.94
C ALA A 827 -1.54 -33.61 13.43
N CYS A 828 -1.54 -34.79 12.81
CA CYS A 828 -0.33 -35.45 12.30
C CYS A 828 -0.21 -35.37 10.78
N PHE A 829 1.01 -35.20 10.26
CA PHE A 829 1.29 -35.18 8.82
C PHE A 829 2.66 -35.80 8.50
N GLY A 830 2.92 -36.05 7.22
CA GLY A 830 4.18 -36.58 6.71
C GLY A 830 4.12 -38.05 6.29
N ASN A 831 5.31 -38.62 6.08
CA ASN A 831 5.48 -40.00 5.64
C ASN A 831 6.42 -40.73 6.62
N PHE A 832 5.83 -41.52 7.51
CA PHE A 832 6.55 -42.21 8.58
C PHE A 832 5.90 -43.55 8.94
N LYS A 833 6.66 -44.41 9.64
CA LYS A 833 6.19 -45.65 10.27
C LYS A 833 6.40 -45.57 11.79
N GLY A 834 5.46 -46.12 12.56
CA GLY A 834 5.40 -45.98 14.02
C GLY A 834 4.86 -44.60 14.42
N GLY A 835 5.19 -44.13 15.62
CA GLY A 835 4.84 -42.77 16.06
C GLY A 835 3.44 -42.63 16.64
N GLU A 836 2.94 -43.72 17.21
CA GLU A 836 1.71 -43.79 17.98
C GLU A 836 1.75 -42.78 19.13
N LEU A 837 0.62 -42.12 19.40
CA LEU A 837 0.46 -41.24 20.55
C LEU A 837 0.03 -42.06 21.76
N CYS A 838 0.86 -42.10 22.79
CA CYS A 838 0.61 -42.83 24.02
C CYS A 838 -0.13 -41.96 25.01
N LEU A 839 -1.24 -42.47 25.55
CA LEU A 839 -2.06 -41.84 26.58
C LEU A 839 -2.23 -42.84 27.72
N PRO A 840 -1.20 -43.09 28.55
CA PRO A 840 -1.17 -44.17 29.53
C PRO A 840 -2.34 -44.13 30.51
N ALA A 841 -2.76 -42.93 30.92
CA ALA A 841 -3.87 -42.76 31.84
C ALA A 841 -5.18 -43.33 31.25
N LEU A 842 -5.34 -43.29 29.93
CA LEU A 842 -6.51 -43.87 29.27
C LEU A 842 -6.38 -45.38 29.06
N GLY A 843 -5.19 -45.97 29.20
CA GLY A 843 -4.91 -47.38 28.90
C GLY A 843 -4.65 -47.67 27.42
N TYR A 844 -4.55 -46.63 26.59
CA TYR A 844 -4.44 -46.78 25.13
C TYR A 844 -3.26 -46.00 24.55
N LYS A 845 -2.79 -46.51 23.42
CA LYS A 845 -2.07 -45.72 22.42
C LYS A 845 -2.89 -45.61 21.15
N VAL A 846 -2.88 -44.43 20.55
CA VAL A 846 -3.62 -44.15 19.32
C VAL A 846 -2.67 -44.21 18.11
N PRO A 847 -3.08 -44.81 16.98
CA PRO A 847 -2.23 -44.96 15.79
C PRO A 847 -1.64 -43.65 15.28
N PHE A 848 -2.41 -42.55 15.38
CA PHE A 848 -2.01 -41.18 15.03
C PHE A 848 -1.27 -41.04 13.69
N GLN A 849 -1.92 -41.52 12.64
CA GLN A 849 -1.44 -41.55 11.26
C GLN A 849 -1.60 -40.18 10.56
N PRO A 850 -0.97 -39.98 9.38
CA PRO A 850 -1.08 -38.75 8.63
C PRO A 850 -2.54 -38.37 8.28
N GLY A 851 -2.96 -37.19 8.73
CA GLY A 851 -4.31 -36.67 8.59
C GLY A 851 -5.25 -36.96 9.77
N ASP A 852 -4.80 -37.69 10.79
CA ASP A 852 -5.57 -37.90 12.01
C ASP A 852 -5.56 -36.66 12.90
N VAL A 853 -6.63 -36.49 13.68
CA VAL A 853 -6.76 -35.43 14.68
C VAL A 853 -7.13 -36.05 16.02
N VAL A 854 -6.42 -35.63 17.08
CA VAL A 854 -6.72 -35.99 18.46
C VAL A 854 -7.01 -34.71 19.23
N LEU A 855 -8.15 -34.65 19.92
CA LEU A 855 -8.43 -33.62 20.93
C LEU A 855 -8.30 -34.24 22.31
N PHE A 856 -7.55 -33.64 23.23
CA PHE A 856 -7.37 -34.19 24.57
C PHE A 856 -6.95 -33.13 25.59
N ARG A 857 -7.02 -33.48 26.88
CA ARG A 857 -6.67 -32.59 28.01
C ARG A 857 -5.16 -32.67 28.35
N SER A 858 -4.29 -32.03 27.54
CA SER A 858 -2.81 -32.11 27.64
C SER A 858 -2.21 -31.70 29.00
N ALA A 859 -2.88 -30.78 29.71
CA ALA A 859 -2.40 -30.27 31.00
C ALA A 859 -2.45 -31.35 32.10
N VAL A 860 -3.41 -32.28 32.00
CA VAL A 860 -3.67 -33.29 33.03
C VAL A 860 -3.36 -34.72 32.58
N LEU A 861 -3.42 -35.00 31.26
CA LEU A 861 -3.07 -36.28 30.67
C LEU A 861 -1.59 -36.30 30.26
N GLU A 862 -0.83 -37.22 30.87
CA GLU A 862 0.53 -37.52 30.42
C GLU A 862 0.49 -38.11 29.02
N HIS A 863 1.41 -37.68 28.17
CA HIS A 863 1.45 -38.13 26.78
C HIS A 863 2.86 -38.08 26.18
N TRP A 864 3.09 -38.91 25.15
CA TRP A 864 4.30 -38.90 24.33
C TRP A 864 4.07 -39.59 22.99
N ILE A 865 5.07 -39.51 22.11
CA ILE A 865 5.07 -40.17 20.80
C ILE A 865 6.07 -41.33 20.80
N GLU A 866 5.62 -42.51 20.37
CA GLU A 866 6.49 -43.68 20.18
C GLU A 866 7.62 -43.39 19.16
N PRO A 867 8.73 -44.15 19.20
CA PRO A 867 9.74 -44.06 18.16
C PRO A 867 9.14 -44.26 16.76
N PHE A 868 9.49 -43.35 15.86
CA PHE A 868 9.09 -43.42 14.46
C PHE A 868 10.30 -43.32 13.53
N ASN A 869 10.11 -43.78 12.30
CA ASN A 869 11.06 -43.64 11.22
C ASN A 869 10.41 -42.99 10.00
N GLY A 870 11.07 -41.98 9.42
CA GLY A 870 10.56 -41.16 8.33
C GLY A 870 10.47 -39.68 8.67
N THR A 871 9.70 -38.94 7.88
CA THR A 871 9.45 -37.50 8.08
C THR A 871 8.09 -37.32 8.72
N ARG A 872 8.07 -36.74 9.92
CA ARG A 872 6.85 -36.55 10.70
C ARG A 872 6.70 -35.10 11.13
N TYR A 873 5.51 -34.58 10.93
CA TYR A 873 5.09 -33.27 11.38
C TYR A 873 3.93 -33.39 12.36
N SER A 874 3.93 -32.59 13.42
CA SER A 874 2.76 -32.45 14.29
C SER A 874 2.44 -30.98 14.51
N CYS A 875 1.18 -30.63 14.28
CA CYS A 875 0.63 -29.31 14.58
C CYS A 875 -0.22 -29.43 15.84
N VAL A 876 0.18 -28.76 16.92
CA VAL A 876 -0.48 -28.80 18.23
C VAL A 876 -1.08 -27.42 18.52
N PHE A 877 -2.39 -27.33 18.54
CA PHE A 877 -3.13 -26.11 18.88
C PHE A 877 -3.48 -26.12 20.36
N PHE A 878 -3.07 -25.08 21.09
CA PHE A 878 -3.27 -24.99 22.54
C PHE A 878 -3.44 -23.54 23.00
N THR A 879 -3.88 -23.37 24.24
CA THR A 879 -3.96 -22.07 24.89
C THR A 879 -3.29 -22.18 26.27
N LYS A 880 -2.39 -21.24 26.58
CA LYS A 880 -1.73 -21.17 27.89
C LYS A 880 -2.68 -20.55 28.91
N SER A 881 -2.66 -21.05 30.15
CA SER A 881 -3.41 -20.47 31.28
C SER A 881 -3.13 -18.97 31.46
N SER A 882 -1.93 -18.52 31.11
CA SER A 882 -1.51 -17.12 31.25
C SER A 882 -2.17 -16.16 30.25
N SER A 883 -2.65 -16.66 29.11
CA SER A 883 -3.46 -15.88 28.16
C SER A 883 -4.95 -16.23 28.22
N TRP A 884 -5.36 -17.05 29.20
CA TRP A 884 -6.75 -17.46 29.38
C TRP A 884 -7.50 -16.43 30.23
N LYS A 885 -8.42 -15.68 29.62
CA LYS A 885 -9.28 -14.71 30.28
C LYS A 885 -10.72 -14.91 29.82
N PRO A 886 -11.38 -15.98 30.26
CA PRO A 886 -12.81 -16.14 30.02
C PRO A 886 -13.53 -15.00 30.73
N ASP A 887 -14.31 -14.22 29.97
CA ASP A 887 -15.18 -13.17 30.49
C ASP A 887 -16.36 -13.77 31.28
#